data_AF-A0A1F3H0U4-F1
#
_entry.id   AF-A0A1F3H0U4-F1
#
_cell.length_a   1.000
_cell.length_b   1.000
_cell.length_c   1.000
_cell.angle_alpha   90.00
_cell.angle_beta   90.00
_cell.angle_gamma   90.00
#
_symmetry.space_group_name_H-M   'P 1'
#
loop_
_entity.id
_entity.type
_entity.pdbx_description
1 polymer ?
#
loop_
_entity_poly.entity_id
_entity_poly.type
_entity_poly.pdbx_seq_one_letter_code
_entity_poly.pdbx_strand_id
1 'polypeptide(L)'
;MFVTVLTASCADRKDDIDVLPNTLPDYNGISNGDIKDDFRVPVTAGKASSFQPGGEIEKSFDNDMNTIYHSLWNNSAAGYFPVTLEYFFENQESIDYLVYHPRPSGPNGLFKETEIWVATQEQPSYTKVMDYDFKGVSVPTRISFEKSLVKPKSIKFIVKSGAGDGQGFASCAEMEFYRANPDNFNPLILFTDLTCTQLKPAITEKDIEKVQNNLYRNIARYMLKGTYPREFRIQDYRAWPHPDDWAKVNKTSTLSLLDNPTGISVNDGDELIAFVGETGGHPISLKVQDLNKPGGDGYYNASYYPLSPGVNKMKVRNKGLVYLFYHTSDWQTAPLIKIHFATGKVNGYFDSKKHQATDWTRLINAATDAYFDVLGEHAHLTFPSNDLKIYAGNNGEKLISTYDDLVRMEKEFLGLMKYNRPTVNRAYFHAMYTSYMYSTSYRTAYNISGEDVKRTILDWKQLKISPWGPAHEMGHTFQTRPGFKWHGMTEVTNNVLSLYVQTQWGNASRLETENLGRYNNRYEKAYQHSFIKNIPYPGEEDVFCKLVSLWQLQLYFADVRGLGDLYKDLYGKIRTSPDMATYEEQQLEFVKMMCDITKTDLTGFFAKWGYLQPFDKMVDDYGKKYLLITQTQTDKTVDDIKNKNYQPLNDKIEYICDANREIFKNRLSVQAGAASKNGTSITMTGWKNVVAYEVYEGDQLIFVTNWSSFNLDSPATNTTKVFAIAYDGSKTTVIF
;
A
#
# COMPACT_ATOMS: atom_id res chain seq x y z
N MET A 1 65.21 -40.47 -70.07
CA MET A 1 64.15 -40.14 -71.04
C MET A 1 62.97 -39.63 -70.24
N PHE A 2 62.51 -38.42 -70.55
CA PHE A 2 61.56 -37.60 -69.80
C PHE A 2 60.17 -38.24 -69.66
N VAL A 3 59.45 -37.97 -68.55
CA VAL A 3 58.20 -37.18 -68.52
C VAL A 3 57.75 -36.98 -67.06
N THR A 4 57.31 -35.75 -66.79
CA THR A 4 56.86 -35.09 -65.56
C THR A 4 55.71 -35.79 -64.81
N VAL A 5 55.74 -35.73 -63.47
CA VAL A 5 54.65 -36.13 -62.56
C VAL A 5 53.91 -34.90 -62.06
N LEU A 6 52.58 -34.85 -62.18
CA LEU A 6 51.69 -34.09 -61.27
C LEU A 6 50.23 -34.59 -61.33
N THR A 7 49.81 -35.12 -60.17
CA THR A 7 48.50 -35.08 -59.48
C THR A 7 47.19 -35.56 -60.14
N ALA A 8 46.54 -36.53 -59.48
CA ALA A 8 45.14 -36.43 -59.01
C ALA A 8 44.89 -37.47 -57.91
N SER A 9 44.35 -37.04 -56.77
CA SER A 9 43.95 -37.87 -55.61
C SER A 9 42.44 -38.12 -55.67
N CYS A 10 42.03 -39.38 -55.52
CA CYS A 10 40.63 -39.80 -55.50
C CYS A 10 39.88 -39.32 -54.26
N ALA A 11 38.60 -39.00 -54.46
CA ALA A 11 37.64 -38.61 -53.43
C ALA A 11 37.04 -39.83 -52.74
N ASP A 12 36.89 -39.76 -51.42
CA ASP A 12 35.97 -40.58 -50.64
C ASP A 12 35.00 -39.66 -49.88
N ARG A 13 33.71 -39.96 -50.01
CA ARG A 13 32.61 -39.31 -49.29
C ARG A 13 32.71 -39.63 -47.80
N LYS A 14 32.63 -38.61 -46.95
CA LYS A 14 32.21 -38.75 -45.55
C LYS A 14 30.90 -37.99 -45.37
N ASP A 15 29.95 -38.67 -44.75
CA ASP A 15 28.68 -38.13 -44.29
C ASP A 15 28.94 -36.98 -43.30
N ASP A 16 28.40 -35.80 -43.61
CA ASP A 16 28.31 -34.69 -42.67
C ASP A 16 27.22 -35.01 -41.64
N ILE A 17 27.64 -35.50 -40.46
CA ILE A 17 26.83 -35.44 -39.25
C ILE A 17 26.81 -33.98 -38.83
N ASP A 18 25.69 -33.31 -39.10
CA ASP A 18 25.42 -31.97 -38.63
C ASP A 18 25.24 -31.98 -37.10
N VAL A 19 26.35 -31.84 -36.37
CA VAL A 19 26.35 -31.67 -34.92
C VAL A 19 25.87 -30.25 -34.64
N LEU A 20 24.56 -30.09 -34.42
CA LEU A 20 23.99 -28.85 -33.88
C LEU A 20 24.76 -28.42 -32.62
N PRO A 21 25.05 -27.11 -32.45
CA PRO A 21 25.84 -26.63 -31.32
C PRO A 21 25.21 -27.03 -29.97
N ASN A 22 26.06 -27.47 -29.04
CA ASN A 22 25.69 -27.90 -27.67
C ASN A 22 25.10 -26.80 -26.77
N THR A 23 24.80 -25.62 -27.29
CA THR A 23 24.23 -24.49 -26.55
C THR A 23 23.04 -23.91 -27.32
N LEU A 24 21.84 -24.08 -26.77
CA LEU A 24 20.63 -23.39 -27.26
C LEU A 24 20.78 -21.87 -26.99
N PRO A 25 20.23 -21.00 -27.86
CA PRO A 25 20.09 -19.57 -27.54
C PRO A 25 19.17 -19.38 -26.33
N ASP A 26 19.10 -18.19 -25.74
CA ASP A 26 18.19 -17.92 -24.62
C ASP A 26 16.72 -18.19 -24.99
N TYR A 27 15.98 -18.78 -24.05
CA TYR A 27 14.56 -19.05 -24.26
C TYR A 27 13.77 -17.74 -24.35
N ASN A 28 13.14 -17.51 -25.50
CA ASN A 28 12.46 -16.26 -25.82
C ASN A 28 10.92 -16.33 -25.71
N GLY A 29 10.35 -17.47 -25.31
CA GLY A 29 8.91 -17.59 -25.05
C GLY A 29 8.02 -17.20 -26.24
N ILE A 30 8.41 -17.56 -27.47
CA ILE A 30 7.61 -17.28 -28.66
C ILE A 30 6.47 -18.30 -28.80
N SER A 31 5.26 -17.79 -28.96
CA SER A 31 4.05 -18.51 -29.40
C SER A 31 3.51 -17.80 -30.64
N ASN A 32 3.29 -18.53 -31.72
CA ASN A 32 2.70 -17.99 -32.95
C ASN A 32 1.44 -18.80 -33.31
N GLY A 33 0.34 -18.53 -32.62
CA GLY A 33 -0.90 -19.29 -32.78
C GLY A 33 -0.78 -20.74 -32.29
N ASP A 34 0.21 -21.03 -31.43
CA ASP A 34 0.42 -22.36 -30.86
C ASP A 34 -0.70 -22.72 -29.87
N ILE A 35 -1.33 -21.73 -29.25
CA ILE A 35 -2.58 -21.90 -28.51
C ILE A 35 -3.70 -21.26 -29.33
N LYS A 36 -4.54 -22.09 -29.94
CA LYS A 36 -5.71 -21.66 -30.71
C LYS A 36 -6.78 -21.11 -29.78
N ASP A 37 -7.52 -20.12 -30.27
CA ASP A 37 -8.62 -19.53 -29.52
C ASP A 37 -9.76 -20.53 -29.34
N ASP A 38 -10.40 -20.45 -28.17
CA ASP A 38 -11.61 -21.18 -27.87
C ASP A 38 -12.80 -20.56 -28.62
N PHE A 39 -13.83 -21.37 -28.87
CA PHE A 39 -15.00 -20.94 -29.61
C PHE A 39 -15.98 -20.27 -28.67
N ARG A 40 -16.26 -18.99 -28.87
CA ARG A 40 -17.35 -18.30 -28.17
C ARG A 40 -18.69 -18.92 -28.57
N VAL A 41 -19.50 -19.24 -27.57
CA VAL A 41 -20.83 -19.82 -27.72
C VAL A 41 -21.87 -18.70 -27.59
N PRO A 42 -22.58 -18.33 -28.67
CA PRO A 42 -23.51 -17.21 -28.64
C PRO A 42 -24.74 -17.53 -27.80
N VAL A 43 -25.14 -16.58 -26.95
CA VAL A 43 -26.43 -16.59 -26.27
C VAL A 43 -27.49 -16.15 -27.28
N THR A 44 -28.59 -16.90 -27.37
CA THR A 44 -29.68 -16.63 -28.32
C THR A 44 -30.80 -15.79 -27.71
N ALA A 45 -31.04 -15.94 -26.40
CA ALA A 45 -32.00 -15.16 -25.64
C ALA A 45 -31.63 -15.19 -24.14
N GLY A 46 -32.18 -14.26 -23.38
CA GLY A 46 -32.03 -14.21 -21.93
C GLY A 46 -33.36 -13.98 -21.22
N LYS A 47 -33.41 -14.30 -19.92
CA LYS A 47 -34.53 -13.94 -19.04
C LYS A 47 -34.02 -13.63 -17.63
N ALA A 48 -34.47 -12.53 -17.05
CA ALA A 48 -34.20 -12.19 -15.66
C ALA A 48 -35.49 -12.17 -14.82
N SER A 49 -35.42 -12.53 -13.53
CA SER A 49 -36.58 -12.38 -12.62
C SER A 49 -36.83 -10.95 -12.16
N SER A 50 -35.83 -10.08 -12.28
CA SER A 50 -35.84 -8.67 -11.89
C SER A 50 -34.94 -7.91 -12.82
N PHE A 51 -35.32 -6.71 -13.24
CA PHE A 51 -34.45 -5.80 -13.98
C PHE A 51 -34.91 -4.36 -13.77
N GLN A 52 -33.96 -3.44 -13.77
CA GLN A 52 -34.24 -2.02 -13.84
C GLN A 52 -34.51 -1.63 -15.30
N PRO A 53 -35.53 -0.82 -15.63
CA PRO A 53 -35.69 -0.26 -16.97
C PRO A 53 -34.39 0.38 -17.50
N GLY A 54 -33.93 -0.05 -18.67
CA GLY A 54 -32.65 0.32 -19.28
C GLY A 54 -31.45 -0.56 -18.89
N GLY A 55 -31.65 -1.55 -18.03
CA GLY A 55 -30.66 -2.56 -17.61
C GLY A 55 -31.19 -3.99 -17.76
N GLU A 56 -31.87 -4.26 -18.88
CA GLU A 56 -32.44 -5.56 -19.22
C GLU A 56 -31.36 -6.65 -19.40
N ILE A 57 -31.77 -7.92 -19.41
CA ILE A 57 -30.84 -9.07 -19.43
C ILE A 57 -30.00 -9.10 -20.71
N GLU A 58 -30.52 -8.59 -21.83
CA GLU A 58 -29.83 -8.48 -23.11
C GLU A 58 -28.54 -7.67 -23.02
N LYS A 59 -28.46 -6.72 -22.08
CA LYS A 59 -27.26 -5.93 -21.78
C LYS A 59 -26.11 -6.72 -21.17
N SER A 60 -26.32 -8.00 -20.85
CA SER A 60 -25.27 -8.89 -20.37
C SER A 60 -24.71 -9.82 -21.44
N PHE A 61 -25.14 -9.70 -22.70
CA PHE A 61 -24.60 -10.49 -23.81
C PHE A 61 -24.69 -9.73 -25.14
N ASP A 62 -24.56 -8.40 -25.09
CA ASP A 62 -24.63 -7.53 -26.26
C ASP A 62 -23.26 -7.16 -26.85
N ASN A 63 -22.17 -7.78 -26.35
CA ASN A 63 -20.78 -7.49 -26.71
C ASN A 63 -20.31 -6.07 -26.33
N ASP A 64 -21.02 -5.35 -25.47
CA ASP A 64 -20.60 -4.03 -25.00
C ASP A 64 -20.38 -4.01 -23.48
N MET A 65 -19.11 -4.07 -23.09
CA MET A 65 -18.64 -3.99 -21.70
C MET A 65 -19.04 -2.69 -20.97
N ASN A 66 -19.56 -1.69 -21.68
CA ASN A 66 -20.04 -0.44 -21.09
C ASN A 66 -21.54 -0.45 -20.77
N THR A 67 -22.29 -1.41 -21.31
CA THR A 67 -23.67 -1.64 -20.90
C THR A 67 -23.72 -2.66 -19.76
N ILE A 68 -24.81 -2.67 -19.00
CA ILE A 68 -24.98 -3.60 -17.89
C ILE A 68 -26.42 -4.07 -17.80
N TYR A 69 -26.59 -5.36 -17.55
CA TYR A 69 -27.76 -5.84 -16.83
C TYR A 69 -27.70 -5.31 -15.38
N HIS A 70 -28.85 -4.90 -14.84
CA HIS A 70 -29.00 -4.51 -13.45
C HIS A 70 -30.37 -4.90 -12.92
N SER A 71 -30.44 -5.58 -11.78
CA SER A 71 -31.69 -5.83 -11.05
C SER A 71 -32.37 -4.53 -10.59
N LEU A 72 -33.65 -4.56 -10.19
CA LEU A 72 -34.38 -3.35 -9.77
C LEU A 72 -33.64 -2.50 -8.70
N TRP A 73 -33.66 -1.16 -8.85
CA TRP A 73 -33.07 -0.26 -7.85
C TRP A 73 -33.73 -0.32 -6.47
N ASN A 74 -35.02 -0.67 -6.42
CA ASN A 74 -35.71 -0.87 -5.14
C ASN A 74 -35.45 -2.28 -4.61
N ASN A 75 -34.45 -2.40 -3.74
CA ASN A 75 -34.04 -3.66 -3.12
C ASN A 75 -34.52 -3.83 -1.66
N SER A 76 -35.57 -3.13 -1.24
CA SER A 76 -36.07 -3.15 0.15
C SER A 76 -36.97 -4.34 0.49
N ALA A 77 -37.50 -5.05 -0.51
CA ALA A 77 -38.42 -6.17 -0.30
C ALA A 77 -37.70 -7.39 0.29
N ALA A 78 -38.33 -8.08 1.24
CA ALA A 78 -37.77 -9.28 1.87
C ALA A 78 -37.52 -10.45 0.90
N GLY A 79 -38.20 -10.46 -0.26
CA GLY A 79 -38.02 -11.44 -1.34
C GLY A 79 -37.23 -10.92 -2.54
N TYR A 80 -36.40 -9.90 -2.36
CA TYR A 80 -35.62 -9.31 -3.46
C TYR A 80 -34.60 -10.31 -4.05
N PHE A 81 -33.88 -11.02 -3.19
CA PHE A 81 -33.07 -12.16 -3.58
C PHE A 81 -33.83 -13.47 -3.32
N PRO A 82 -33.60 -14.53 -4.11
CA PRO A 82 -32.61 -14.58 -5.19
C PRO A 82 -33.08 -13.92 -6.49
N VAL A 83 -32.13 -13.35 -7.24
CA VAL A 83 -32.33 -12.86 -8.60
C VAL A 83 -31.88 -13.95 -9.57
N THR A 84 -32.74 -14.35 -10.51
CA THR A 84 -32.42 -15.42 -11.45
C THR A 84 -32.13 -14.86 -12.84
N LEU A 85 -31.02 -15.30 -13.45
CA LEU A 85 -30.63 -14.97 -14.82
C LEU A 85 -30.53 -16.26 -15.63
N GLU A 86 -31.33 -16.39 -16.68
CA GLU A 86 -31.35 -17.54 -17.58
C GLU A 86 -30.82 -17.12 -18.95
N TYR A 87 -29.85 -17.88 -19.46
CA TYR A 87 -29.25 -17.71 -20.79
C TYR A 87 -29.58 -18.93 -21.64
N PHE A 88 -30.12 -18.71 -22.84
CA PHE A 88 -30.60 -19.77 -23.74
C PHE A 88 -29.68 -19.96 -24.94
N PHE A 89 -29.54 -21.20 -25.39
CA PHE A 89 -28.65 -21.61 -26.47
C PHE A 89 -29.39 -22.50 -27.48
N GLU A 90 -29.13 -22.27 -28.77
CA GLU A 90 -29.66 -23.10 -29.85
C GLU A 90 -28.53 -23.69 -30.69
N ASN A 91 -28.64 -24.98 -31.02
CA ASN A 91 -27.74 -25.68 -31.94
C ASN A 91 -26.24 -25.62 -31.56
N GLN A 92 -25.93 -25.53 -30.26
CA GLN A 92 -24.56 -25.50 -29.76
C GLN A 92 -24.06 -26.91 -29.45
N GLU A 93 -22.79 -27.19 -29.75
CA GLU A 93 -22.20 -28.53 -29.54
C GLU A 93 -21.90 -28.78 -28.06
N SER A 94 -21.19 -27.85 -27.42
CA SER A 94 -20.89 -27.90 -26.00
C SER A 94 -20.53 -26.53 -25.43
N ILE A 95 -20.55 -26.41 -24.10
CA ILE A 95 -19.94 -25.31 -23.34
C ILE A 95 -19.02 -25.92 -22.28
N ASP A 96 -17.80 -25.42 -22.17
CA ASP A 96 -16.76 -25.89 -21.25
C ASP A 96 -16.52 -24.94 -20.09
N TYR A 97 -16.68 -23.63 -20.31
CA TYR A 97 -16.55 -22.63 -19.26
C TYR A 97 -17.35 -21.36 -19.59
N LEU A 98 -17.47 -20.51 -18.59
CA LEU A 98 -18.06 -19.18 -18.68
C LEU A 98 -17.13 -18.11 -18.12
N VAL A 99 -17.36 -16.86 -18.50
CA VAL A 99 -16.69 -15.68 -17.94
C VAL A 99 -17.75 -14.66 -17.54
N TYR A 100 -17.81 -14.35 -16.25
CA TYR A 100 -18.58 -13.23 -15.71
C TYR A 100 -17.74 -11.96 -15.75
N HIS A 101 -18.21 -10.96 -16.48
CA HIS A 101 -17.66 -9.61 -16.43
C HIS A 101 -18.55 -8.73 -15.55
N PRO A 102 -18.03 -8.26 -14.40
CA PRO A 102 -18.76 -7.32 -13.57
C PRO A 102 -18.89 -5.97 -14.27
N ARG A 103 -19.75 -5.11 -13.73
CA ARG A 103 -19.88 -3.73 -14.20
C ARG A 103 -18.53 -2.99 -14.24
N PRO A 104 -18.35 -2.02 -15.15
CA PRO A 104 -17.06 -1.36 -15.36
C PRO A 104 -16.62 -0.44 -14.19
N SER A 105 -17.54 0.00 -13.34
CA SER A 105 -17.21 0.86 -12.19
C SER A 105 -18.18 0.71 -11.02
N GLY A 106 -17.66 0.85 -9.81
CA GLY A 106 -18.43 0.83 -8.56
C GLY A 106 -18.79 -0.58 -8.06
N PRO A 107 -19.10 -0.72 -6.75
CA PRO A 107 -19.32 -2.04 -6.14
C PRO A 107 -20.76 -2.56 -6.27
N ASN A 108 -21.69 -1.74 -6.78
CA ASN A 108 -23.11 -2.12 -6.82
C ASN A 108 -23.32 -3.32 -7.77
N GLY A 109 -24.00 -4.37 -7.29
CA GLY A 109 -24.41 -5.48 -8.13
C GLY A 109 -23.35 -6.56 -8.39
N LEU A 110 -22.14 -6.43 -7.85
CA LEU A 110 -21.10 -7.45 -8.00
C LEU A 110 -21.58 -8.75 -7.35
N PHE A 111 -21.63 -9.84 -8.12
CA PHE A 111 -22.15 -11.12 -7.63
C PHE A 111 -21.34 -11.61 -6.43
N LYS A 112 -22.03 -12.24 -5.47
CA LYS A 112 -21.42 -13.00 -4.37
C LYS A 112 -21.87 -14.45 -4.47
N GLU A 113 -22.69 -14.96 -3.55
CA GLU A 113 -23.11 -16.36 -3.61
C GLU A 113 -24.13 -16.60 -4.74
N THR A 114 -23.89 -17.65 -5.52
CA THR A 114 -24.72 -18.05 -6.66
C THR A 114 -24.89 -19.57 -6.71
N GLU A 115 -25.98 -20.01 -7.32
CA GLU A 115 -26.09 -21.37 -7.86
C GLU A 115 -26.13 -21.32 -9.38
N ILE A 116 -25.50 -22.29 -10.02
CA ILE A 116 -25.51 -22.46 -11.46
C ILE A 116 -26.20 -23.78 -11.78
N TRP A 117 -27.24 -23.69 -12.59
CA TRP A 117 -28.10 -24.80 -13.01
C TRP A 117 -28.10 -24.90 -14.53
N VAL A 118 -28.13 -26.12 -15.05
CA VAL A 118 -28.04 -26.38 -16.49
C VAL A 118 -29.19 -27.27 -16.94
N ALA A 119 -29.71 -27.01 -18.14
CA ALA A 119 -30.53 -27.93 -18.90
C ALA A 119 -29.88 -28.18 -20.26
N THR A 120 -29.85 -29.44 -20.69
CA THR A 120 -29.29 -29.88 -21.98
C THR A 120 -30.37 -30.54 -22.84
N GLN A 121 -30.03 -30.90 -24.08
CA GLN A 121 -30.95 -31.67 -24.91
C GLN A 121 -31.28 -33.04 -24.31
N GLU A 122 -30.28 -33.71 -23.73
CA GLU A 122 -30.43 -35.01 -23.07
C GLU A 122 -31.17 -34.89 -21.73
N GLN A 123 -30.85 -33.85 -20.95
CA GLN A 123 -31.47 -33.57 -19.66
C GLN A 123 -32.17 -32.21 -19.68
N PRO A 124 -33.43 -32.15 -20.18
CA PRO A 124 -34.14 -30.88 -20.35
C PRO A 124 -34.63 -30.24 -19.04
N SER A 125 -34.59 -30.97 -17.91
CA SER A 125 -34.87 -30.40 -16.59
C SER A 125 -33.60 -29.82 -15.97
N TYR A 126 -33.70 -28.67 -15.30
CA TYR A 126 -32.56 -28.04 -14.64
C TYR A 126 -31.94 -28.95 -13.57
N THR A 127 -30.64 -29.18 -13.68
CA THR A 127 -29.81 -29.77 -12.64
C THR A 127 -28.79 -28.76 -12.14
N LYS A 128 -28.60 -28.69 -10.82
CA LYS A 128 -27.55 -27.86 -10.24
C LYS A 128 -26.20 -28.48 -10.58
N VAL A 129 -25.34 -27.69 -11.21
CA VAL A 129 -23.99 -28.13 -11.56
C VAL A 129 -22.94 -27.59 -10.59
N MET A 130 -23.18 -26.43 -9.96
CA MET A 130 -22.30 -25.90 -8.92
C MET A 130 -22.96 -24.80 -8.06
N ASP A 131 -22.47 -24.66 -6.83
CA ASP A 131 -22.54 -23.42 -6.07
C ASP A 131 -21.24 -22.64 -6.30
N TYR A 132 -21.32 -21.33 -6.49
CA TYR A 132 -20.13 -20.50 -6.66
C TYR A 132 -20.28 -19.15 -5.96
N ASP A 133 -19.25 -18.73 -5.23
CA ASP A 133 -19.21 -17.41 -4.59
C ASP A 133 -18.21 -16.52 -5.33
N PHE A 134 -18.73 -15.53 -6.05
CA PHE A 134 -17.96 -14.52 -6.78
C PHE A 134 -17.33 -13.46 -5.88
N LYS A 135 -17.56 -13.51 -4.56
CA LYS A 135 -16.96 -12.64 -3.53
C LYS A 135 -17.20 -11.13 -3.69
N GLY A 136 -18.02 -10.71 -4.65
CA GLY A 136 -18.28 -9.29 -4.92
C GLY A 136 -17.06 -8.54 -5.44
N VAL A 137 -16.16 -9.21 -6.19
CA VAL A 137 -14.96 -8.57 -6.75
C VAL A 137 -15.27 -7.85 -8.07
N SER A 138 -14.58 -6.75 -8.35
CA SER A 138 -14.77 -5.91 -9.54
C SER A 138 -13.90 -6.32 -10.73
N VAL A 139 -13.42 -7.57 -10.76
CA VAL A 139 -12.60 -8.12 -11.84
C VAL A 139 -13.34 -9.28 -12.51
N PRO A 140 -13.15 -9.50 -13.82
CA PRO A 140 -13.76 -10.63 -14.51
C PRO A 140 -13.41 -11.97 -13.83
N THR A 141 -14.32 -12.93 -13.86
CA THR A 141 -14.14 -14.25 -13.23
C THR A 141 -14.46 -15.36 -14.23
N ARG A 142 -13.52 -16.29 -14.44
CA ARG A 142 -13.71 -17.49 -15.27
C ARG A 142 -14.12 -18.68 -14.41
N ILE A 143 -15.14 -19.42 -14.84
CA ILE A 143 -15.60 -20.64 -14.19
C ILE A 143 -15.65 -21.77 -15.21
N SER A 144 -14.88 -22.83 -14.97
CA SER A 144 -14.88 -24.04 -15.80
C SER A 144 -15.84 -25.09 -15.25
N PHE A 145 -16.55 -25.78 -16.13
CA PHE A 145 -17.33 -26.96 -15.77
C PHE A 145 -16.42 -28.17 -15.67
N GLU A 146 -16.65 -29.04 -14.67
CA GLU A 146 -15.88 -30.29 -14.51
C GLU A 146 -16.01 -31.19 -15.74
N LYS A 147 -17.17 -31.15 -16.39
CA LYS A 147 -17.47 -31.85 -17.64
C LYS A 147 -18.10 -30.88 -18.63
N SER A 148 -17.73 -31.01 -19.90
CA SER A 148 -18.34 -30.28 -21.00
C SER A 148 -19.86 -30.44 -20.97
N LEU A 149 -20.58 -29.32 -21.02
CA LEU A 149 -22.03 -29.31 -21.12
C LEU A 149 -22.42 -29.60 -22.57
N VAL A 150 -22.66 -30.86 -22.91
CA VAL A 150 -22.99 -31.29 -24.27
C VAL A 150 -24.40 -30.85 -24.65
N LYS A 151 -24.56 -30.24 -25.83
CA LYS A 151 -25.84 -29.75 -26.39
C LYS A 151 -26.65 -28.95 -25.36
N PRO A 152 -26.09 -27.85 -24.81
CA PRO A 152 -26.76 -27.07 -23.78
C PRO A 152 -27.99 -26.37 -24.36
N LYS A 153 -29.08 -26.36 -23.60
CA LYS A 153 -30.29 -25.58 -23.91
C LYS A 153 -30.33 -24.27 -23.14
N SER A 154 -29.95 -24.31 -21.86
CA SER A 154 -29.91 -23.11 -21.04
C SER A 154 -29.01 -23.26 -19.82
N ILE A 155 -28.43 -22.15 -19.38
CA ILE A 155 -27.72 -22.02 -18.11
C ILE A 155 -28.45 -20.97 -17.28
N LYS A 156 -28.79 -21.33 -16.03
CA LYS A 156 -29.51 -20.49 -15.08
C LYS A 156 -28.64 -20.20 -13.87
N PHE A 157 -28.43 -18.91 -13.62
CA PHE A 157 -27.84 -18.40 -12.40
C PHE A 157 -28.95 -18.06 -11.40
N ILE A 158 -28.83 -18.52 -10.17
CA ILE A 158 -29.62 -18.07 -9.03
C ILE A 158 -28.66 -17.25 -8.15
N VAL A 159 -28.68 -15.92 -8.30
CA VAL A 159 -27.86 -15.00 -7.52
C VAL A 159 -28.51 -14.84 -6.15
N LYS A 160 -27.86 -15.36 -5.10
CA LYS A 160 -28.37 -15.35 -3.72
C LYS A 160 -28.02 -14.04 -3.00
N SER A 161 -26.90 -13.42 -3.35
CA SER A 161 -26.56 -12.08 -2.90
C SER A 161 -25.59 -11.38 -3.85
N GLY A 162 -25.45 -10.07 -3.69
CA GLY A 162 -24.44 -9.25 -4.37
C GLY A 162 -24.09 -7.99 -3.57
N ALA A 163 -23.09 -7.26 -4.03
CA ALA A 163 -22.65 -6.02 -3.38
C ALA A 163 -23.57 -4.83 -3.70
N GLY A 164 -23.43 -3.75 -2.92
CA GLY A 164 -24.29 -2.56 -2.99
C GLY A 164 -24.92 -2.20 -1.64
N ASP A 165 -25.64 -1.09 -1.63
CA ASP A 165 -26.43 -0.60 -0.49
C ASP A 165 -27.69 -1.45 -0.24
N GLY A 166 -28.32 -1.25 0.93
CA GLY A 166 -29.48 -2.04 1.34
C GLY A 166 -29.15 -3.52 1.47
N GLN A 167 -29.87 -4.36 0.75
CA GLN A 167 -29.64 -5.82 0.69
C GLN A 167 -28.65 -6.22 -0.41
N GLY A 168 -28.17 -5.28 -1.23
CA GLY A 168 -27.34 -5.51 -2.42
C GLY A 168 -28.14 -5.66 -3.72
N PHE A 169 -27.44 -5.89 -4.83
CA PHE A 169 -28.02 -6.00 -6.18
C PHE A 169 -27.36 -7.13 -6.98
N ALA A 170 -27.88 -7.41 -8.17
CA ALA A 170 -27.23 -8.25 -9.18
C ALA A 170 -27.01 -7.43 -10.46
N SER A 171 -25.75 -7.33 -10.90
CA SER A 171 -25.36 -6.65 -12.13
C SER A 171 -24.30 -7.45 -12.90
N CYS A 172 -24.36 -7.39 -14.22
CA CYS A 172 -23.46 -8.08 -15.13
C CYS A 172 -23.25 -7.21 -16.37
N ALA A 173 -22.01 -6.87 -16.68
CA ALA A 173 -21.68 -6.18 -17.93
C ALA A 173 -21.72 -7.16 -19.10
N GLU A 174 -21.10 -8.31 -18.94
CA GLU A 174 -21.11 -9.35 -19.98
C GLU A 174 -21.02 -10.73 -19.31
N MET A 175 -21.79 -11.70 -19.81
CA MET A 175 -21.74 -13.11 -19.46
C MET A 175 -21.39 -13.90 -20.72
N GLU A 176 -20.16 -14.37 -20.79
CA GLU A 176 -19.63 -15.07 -21.96
C GLU A 176 -19.55 -16.57 -21.71
N PHE A 177 -19.79 -17.38 -22.74
CA PHE A 177 -19.71 -18.84 -22.70
C PHE A 177 -18.78 -19.33 -23.80
N TYR A 178 -18.01 -20.38 -23.51
CA TYR A 178 -16.96 -20.84 -24.41
C TYR A 178 -16.90 -22.36 -24.48
N ARG A 179 -16.52 -22.84 -25.65
CA ARG A 179 -16.12 -24.22 -25.92
C ARG A 179 -14.62 -24.27 -26.21
N ALA A 180 -13.93 -25.17 -25.52
CA ALA A 180 -12.51 -25.42 -25.71
C ALA A 180 -12.22 -25.85 -27.16
N ASN A 181 -11.11 -25.38 -27.71
CA ASN A 181 -10.70 -25.77 -29.05
C ASN A 181 -10.04 -27.18 -29.05
N PRO A 182 -10.66 -28.22 -29.64
CA PRO A 182 -10.14 -29.58 -29.58
C PRO A 182 -8.85 -29.78 -30.38
N ASP A 183 -8.51 -28.85 -31.26
CA ASP A 183 -7.26 -28.89 -32.02
C ASP A 183 -6.03 -28.45 -31.20
N ASN A 184 -6.24 -27.91 -29.99
CA ASN A 184 -5.13 -27.54 -29.13
C ASN A 184 -4.34 -28.78 -28.69
N PHE A 185 -3.01 -28.67 -28.70
CA PHE A 185 -2.14 -29.77 -28.29
C PHE A 185 -2.36 -30.13 -26.82
N ASN A 186 -2.46 -31.42 -26.51
CA ASN A 186 -2.56 -31.89 -25.14
C ASN A 186 -1.17 -31.88 -24.46
N PRO A 187 -0.87 -30.95 -23.53
CA PRO A 187 0.44 -30.87 -22.89
C PRO A 187 0.79 -32.11 -22.07
N LEU A 188 -0.21 -32.88 -21.61
CA LEU A 188 0.02 -34.11 -20.86
C LEU A 188 0.69 -35.20 -21.69
N ILE A 189 0.87 -35.03 -23.00
CA ILE A 189 1.72 -35.93 -23.80
C ILE A 189 3.18 -35.83 -23.35
N LEU A 190 3.67 -34.62 -23.03
CA LEU A 190 5.07 -34.35 -22.69
C LEU A 190 5.29 -34.12 -21.19
N PHE A 191 4.34 -33.46 -20.53
CA PHE A 191 4.51 -32.95 -19.16
C PHE A 191 3.74 -33.79 -18.15
N THR A 192 4.23 -33.76 -16.91
CA THR A 192 3.64 -34.49 -15.78
C THR A 192 2.24 -33.98 -15.41
N ASP A 193 1.99 -32.69 -15.61
CA ASP A 193 0.72 -32.02 -15.36
C ASP A 193 0.52 -30.81 -16.29
N LEU A 194 -0.61 -30.12 -16.16
CA LEU A 194 -0.95 -28.96 -16.98
C LEU A 194 -0.11 -27.71 -16.68
N THR A 195 0.65 -27.67 -15.58
CA THR A 195 1.58 -26.55 -15.29
C THR A 195 2.77 -26.55 -16.25
N CYS A 196 3.03 -27.69 -16.91
CA CYS A 196 4.13 -27.86 -17.84
C CYS A 196 5.49 -27.55 -17.21
N THR A 197 5.66 -27.76 -15.90
CA THR A 197 6.89 -27.39 -15.16
C THR A 197 7.94 -28.50 -15.12
N GLN A 198 7.55 -29.72 -15.47
CA GLN A 198 8.39 -30.91 -15.49
C GLN A 198 7.94 -31.89 -16.60
N LEU A 199 8.91 -32.41 -17.35
CA LEU A 199 8.70 -33.48 -18.34
C LEU A 199 8.34 -34.80 -17.67
N LYS A 200 7.53 -35.61 -18.34
CA LYS A 200 7.32 -37.00 -17.93
C LYS A 200 8.64 -37.77 -17.93
N PRO A 201 8.80 -38.76 -17.04
CA PRO A 201 9.92 -39.69 -17.12
C PRO A 201 10.00 -40.32 -18.52
N ALA A 202 11.22 -40.51 -19.02
CA ALA A 202 11.53 -41.13 -20.31
C ALA A 202 11.19 -40.33 -21.59
N ILE A 203 10.74 -39.07 -21.52
CA ILE A 203 10.66 -38.20 -22.70
C ILE A 203 12.07 -38.00 -23.29
N THR A 204 12.24 -38.33 -24.57
CA THR A 204 13.51 -38.18 -25.30
C THR A 204 13.46 -37.00 -26.29
N GLU A 205 14.62 -36.57 -26.81
CA GLU A 205 14.67 -35.55 -27.87
C GLU A 205 13.82 -35.97 -29.09
N LYS A 206 13.85 -37.25 -29.48
CA LYS A 206 13.06 -37.78 -30.60
C LYS A 206 11.55 -37.69 -30.37
N ASP A 207 11.10 -37.73 -29.12
CA ASP A 207 9.68 -37.57 -28.80
C ASP A 207 9.27 -36.10 -28.88
N ILE A 208 10.16 -35.20 -28.45
CA ILE A 208 9.99 -33.75 -28.55
C ILE A 208 9.95 -33.31 -30.01
N GLU A 209 10.82 -33.84 -30.87
CA GLU A 209 10.88 -33.50 -32.31
C GLU A 209 9.57 -33.82 -33.07
N LYS A 210 8.80 -34.81 -32.62
CA LYS A 210 7.51 -35.17 -33.23
C LYS A 210 6.40 -34.15 -32.94
N VAL A 211 6.55 -33.35 -31.90
CA VAL A 211 5.54 -32.38 -31.45
C VAL A 211 5.49 -31.23 -32.43
N GLN A 212 4.37 -31.06 -33.13
CA GLN A 212 4.23 -29.97 -34.11
C GLN A 212 4.07 -28.59 -33.45
N ASN A 213 3.44 -28.54 -32.28
CA ASN A 213 3.25 -27.32 -31.50
C ASN A 213 4.60 -26.74 -31.06
N ASN A 214 4.94 -25.53 -31.51
CA ASN A 214 6.25 -24.95 -31.30
C ASN A 214 6.47 -24.58 -29.84
N LEU A 215 5.46 -24.03 -29.17
CA LEU A 215 5.53 -23.59 -27.78
C LEU A 215 5.90 -24.76 -26.86
N TYR A 216 5.11 -25.84 -26.88
CA TYR A 216 5.35 -27.00 -26.02
C TYR A 216 6.63 -27.74 -26.40
N ARG A 217 6.93 -27.87 -27.70
CA ARG A 217 8.19 -28.46 -28.17
C ARG A 217 9.40 -27.70 -27.63
N ASN A 218 9.38 -26.37 -27.72
CA ASN A 218 10.48 -25.54 -27.23
C ASN A 218 10.63 -25.64 -25.71
N ILE A 219 9.55 -25.48 -24.94
CA ILE A 219 9.60 -25.63 -23.48
C ILE A 219 10.21 -26.99 -23.10
N ALA A 220 9.71 -28.07 -23.71
CA ALA A 220 10.21 -29.41 -23.48
C ALA A 220 11.70 -29.55 -23.80
N ARG A 221 12.14 -29.02 -24.95
CA ARG A 221 13.54 -29.09 -25.39
C ARG A 221 14.48 -28.39 -24.41
N TYR A 222 14.16 -27.17 -23.99
CA TYR A 222 14.95 -26.42 -23.02
C TYR A 222 14.97 -27.08 -21.64
N MET A 223 13.85 -27.69 -21.22
CA MET A 223 13.80 -28.47 -19.98
C MET A 223 14.67 -29.73 -20.07
N LEU A 224 14.65 -30.44 -21.20
CA LEU A 224 15.47 -31.64 -21.42
C LEU A 224 16.97 -31.31 -21.38
N LYS A 225 17.37 -30.14 -21.91
CA LYS A 225 18.77 -29.66 -21.87
C LYS A 225 19.17 -29.00 -20.55
N GLY A 226 18.24 -28.79 -19.62
CA GLY A 226 18.51 -28.11 -18.34
C GLY A 226 18.77 -26.61 -18.44
N THR A 227 18.37 -25.96 -19.55
CA THR A 227 18.64 -24.53 -19.82
C THR A 227 17.38 -23.65 -19.78
N TYR A 228 16.22 -24.20 -19.40
CA TYR A 228 15.00 -23.42 -19.26
C TYR A 228 15.14 -22.37 -18.14
N PRO A 229 14.81 -21.08 -18.35
CA PRO A 229 15.00 -20.03 -17.34
C PRO A 229 13.89 -20.05 -16.29
N ARG A 230 14.06 -20.93 -15.28
CA ARG A 230 13.01 -21.24 -14.29
C ARG A 230 12.73 -20.13 -13.28
N GLU A 231 13.75 -19.40 -12.81
CA GLU A 231 13.72 -18.51 -11.62
C GLU A 231 12.46 -17.63 -11.54
N PHE A 232 12.11 -16.95 -12.63
CA PHE A 232 10.91 -16.08 -12.69
C PHE A 232 9.76 -16.66 -13.49
N ARG A 233 10.02 -17.62 -14.38
CA ARG A 233 8.96 -18.23 -15.20
C ARG A 233 8.12 -19.22 -14.43
N ILE A 234 8.69 -19.94 -13.47
CA ILE A 234 8.01 -21.00 -12.71
C ILE A 234 8.14 -20.68 -11.23
N GLN A 235 7.02 -20.29 -10.61
CA GLN A 235 6.99 -19.89 -9.20
C GLN A 235 5.76 -20.44 -8.50
N ASP A 236 5.89 -20.62 -7.19
CA ASP A 236 4.79 -20.91 -6.28
C ASP A 236 4.38 -19.61 -5.56
N TYR A 237 3.10 -19.25 -5.64
CA TYR A 237 2.57 -18.02 -5.05
C TYR A 237 1.69 -18.32 -3.85
N ARG A 238 1.95 -17.63 -2.74
CA ARG A 238 1.10 -17.70 -1.55
C ARG A 238 -0.05 -16.71 -1.62
N ALA A 239 -1.10 -17.01 -0.87
CA ALA A 239 -2.18 -16.09 -0.61
C ALA A 239 -1.74 -14.95 0.33
N TRP A 240 -2.41 -13.82 0.19
CA TRP A 240 -2.32 -12.65 1.07
C TRP A 240 -3.70 -12.25 1.59
N PRO A 241 -3.83 -11.66 2.78
CA PRO A 241 -5.08 -11.02 3.15
C PRO A 241 -5.35 -9.81 2.26
N HIS A 242 -6.61 -9.44 2.08
CA HIS A 242 -6.93 -8.16 1.46
C HIS A 242 -6.52 -7.03 2.43
N PRO A 243 -5.76 -6.02 2.00
CA PRO A 243 -5.27 -4.96 2.90
C PRO A 243 -6.38 -4.14 3.57
N ASP A 244 -7.59 -4.10 2.99
CA ASP A 244 -8.77 -3.46 3.60
C ASP A 244 -9.17 -4.11 4.93
N ASP A 245 -9.08 -5.43 5.03
CA ASP A 245 -9.51 -6.16 6.23
C ASP A 245 -8.65 -5.75 7.43
N TRP A 246 -7.34 -5.69 7.21
CA TRP A 246 -6.39 -5.26 8.24
C TRP A 246 -6.51 -3.76 8.55
N ALA A 247 -6.66 -2.91 7.53
CA ALA A 247 -6.78 -1.47 7.70
C ALA A 247 -8.03 -1.09 8.53
N LYS A 248 -9.17 -1.74 8.23
CA LYS A 248 -10.44 -1.53 8.93
C LYS A 248 -10.33 -1.83 10.42
N VAL A 249 -9.78 -2.98 10.81
CA VAL A 249 -9.69 -3.39 12.23
C VAL A 249 -8.60 -2.66 13.01
N ASN A 250 -7.68 -1.97 12.32
CA ASN A 250 -6.62 -1.18 12.93
C ASN A 250 -6.82 0.34 12.80
N LYS A 251 -7.92 0.78 12.18
CA LYS A 251 -8.30 2.19 11.97
C LYS A 251 -7.27 2.97 11.14
N THR A 252 -6.62 2.34 10.17
CA THR A 252 -5.58 2.95 9.32
C THR A 252 -6.03 3.05 7.85
N SER A 253 -5.15 3.57 6.97
CA SER A 253 -5.27 3.37 5.51
C SER A 253 -4.78 1.98 5.10
N THR A 254 -4.91 1.67 3.81
CA THR A 254 -4.62 0.36 3.23
C THR A 254 -3.18 0.23 2.76
N LEU A 255 -2.60 -0.96 2.99
CA LEU A 255 -1.27 -1.37 2.50
C LEU A 255 -1.35 -1.98 1.09
N SER A 256 -0.25 -2.54 0.58
CA SER A 256 -0.14 -2.99 -0.82
C SER A 256 -1.14 -4.07 -1.22
N LEU A 257 -1.54 -4.04 -2.49
CA LEU A 257 -2.18 -5.15 -3.23
C LEU A 257 -1.19 -5.92 -4.12
N LEU A 258 0.09 -5.50 -4.18
CA LEU A 258 1.07 -5.94 -5.17
C LEU A 258 2.16 -6.85 -4.58
N ASP A 259 1.86 -7.54 -3.48
CA ASP A 259 2.82 -8.36 -2.72
C ASP A 259 3.34 -9.63 -3.46
N ASN A 260 2.75 -9.97 -4.61
CA ASN A 260 3.12 -11.10 -5.46
C ASN A 260 3.59 -10.62 -6.87
N PRO A 261 4.78 -10.00 -6.99
CA PRO A 261 5.37 -9.72 -8.29
C PRO A 261 5.73 -11.03 -9.00
N THR A 262 5.57 -11.07 -10.32
CA THR A 262 5.94 -12.26 -11.10
C THR A 262 7.37 -12.18 -11.63
N GLY A 263 7.92 -10.98 -11.80
CA GLY A 263 9.17 -10.79 -12.53
C GLY A 263 9.01 -10.93 -14.05
N ILE A 264 7.78 -11.00 -14.55
CA ILE A 264 7.45 -10.99 -15.97
C ILE A 264 6.99 -9.59 -16.36
N SER A 265 7.46 -9.12 -17.52
CA SER A 265 6.98 -7.91 -18.19
C SER A 265 6.43 -8.23 -19.58
N VAL A 266 5.51 -7.37 -20.02
CA VAL A 266 4.78 -7.52 -21.28
C VAL A 266 4.63 -6.16 -21.96
N ASN A 267 4.45 -6.16 -23.27
CA ASN A 267 4.04 -5.00 -24.05
C ASN A 267 2.53 -5.05 -24.33
N ASP A 268 1.97 -3.89 -24.68
CA ASP A 268 0.63 -3.84 -25.24
C ASP A 268 0.57 -4.69 -26.52
N GLY A 269 -0.48 -5.52 -26.62
CA GLY A 269 -0.65 -6.47 -27.71
C GLY A 269 0.16 -7.76 -27.58
N ASP A 270 0.97 -7.98 -26.54
CA ASP A 270 1.62 -9.28 -26.35
C ASP A 270 0.57 -10.40 -26.15
N GLU A 271 0.89 -11.61 -26.61
CA GLU A 271 0.15 -12.82 -26.24
C GLU A 271 0.83 -13.43 -25.00
N LEU A 272 0.22 -13.26 -23.83
CA LEU A 272 0.70 -13.84 -22.58
C LEU A 272 0.06 -15.21 -22.35
N ILE A 273 0.88 -16.23 -22.20
CA ILE A 273 0.47 -17.60 -21.90
C ILE A 273 1.01 -17.98 -20.53
N ALA A 274 0.09 -18.34 -19.64
CA ALA A 274 0.38 -18.82 -18.31
C ALA A 274 -0.28 -20.18 -18.09
N PHE A 275 0.48 -21.13 -17.57
CA PHE A 275 -0.03 -22.41 -17.10
C PHE A 275 -0.18 -22.36 -15.59
N VAL A 276 -1.38 -22.63 -15.10
CA VAL A 276 -1.77 -22.43 -13.71
C VAL A 276 -2.09 -23.79 -13.10
N GLY A 277 -1.53 -24.06 -11.92
CA GLY A 277 -1.84 -25.26 -11.16
C GLY A 277 -3.23 -25.20 -10.51
N GLU A 278 -3.50 -26.18 -9.64
CA GLU A 278 -4.73 -26.18 -8.85
C GLU A 278 -4.81 -24.94 -7.95
N THR A 279 -5.96 -24.26 -7.95
CA THR A 279 -6.19 -23.06 -7.12
C THR A 279 -6.95 -23.37 -5.83
N GLY A 280 -7.44 -24.61 -5.67
CA GLY A 280 -8.32 -24.98 -4.56
C GLY A 280 -9.64 -24.21 -4.55
N GLY A 281 -10.10 -23.73 -5.71
CA GLY A 281 -11.31 -22.91 -5.84
C GLY A 281 -11.10 -21.42 -5.56
N HIS A 282 -9.90 -20.98 -5.20
CA HIS A 282 -9.62 -19.56 -4.96
C HIS A 282 -9.59 -18.78 -6.27
N PRO A 283 -10.26 -17.62 -6.34
CA PRO A 283 -10.17 -16.72 -7.48
C PRO A 283 -8.78 -16.07 -7.49
N ILE A 284 -8.15 -16.08 -8.67
CA ILE A 284 -6.88 -15.40 -8.91
C ILE A 284 -6.93 -14.66 -10.24
N SER A 285 -6.17 -13.57 -10.32
CA SER A 285 -6.06 -12.79 -11.55
C SER A 285 -4.67 -12.21 -11.69
N LEU A 286 -4.25 -11.89 -12.90
CA LEU A 286 -3.09 -11.05 -13.14
C LEU A 286 -3.50 -9.58 -13.15
N LYS A 287 -2.63 -8.72 -12.63
CA LYS A 287 -2.62 -7.28 -12.89
C LYS A 287 -1.38 -6.96 -13.72
N VAL A 288 -1.56 -6.29 -14.84
CA VAL A 288 -0.47 -5.70 -15.63
C VAL A 288 -0.44 -4.21 -15.35
N GLN A 289 0.64 -3.72 -14.77
CA GLN A 289 0.78 -2.35 -14.25
C GLN A 289 1.77 -1.53 -15.08
N ASP A 290 1.30 -0.41 -15.62
CA ASP A 290 2.15 0.58 -16.30
C ASP A 290 2.26 1.87 -15.48
N LEU A 291 3.34 1.99 -14.70
CA LEU A 291 3.63 3.21 -13.96
C LEU A 291 4.23 4.33 -14.83
N ASN A 292 4.54 4.06 -16.10
CA ASN A 292 5.12 5.06 -17.01
C ASN A 292 4.06 6.03 -17.52
N LYS A 293 3.66 6.96 -16.66
CA LYS A 293 2.63 7.96 -16.97
C LYS A 293 3.15 9.38 -16.73
N PRO A 294 3.95 9.94 -17.65
CA PRO A 294 4.37 11.35 -17.58
C PRO A 294 3.17 12.28 -17.33
N GLY A 295 3.29 13.20 -16.37
CA GLY A 295 2.20 14.08 -15.93
C GLY A 295 1.14 13.42 -15.03
N GLY A 296 1.30 12.15 -14.65
CA GLY A 296 0.32 11.42 -13.83
C GLY A 296 0.94 10.41 -12.84
N ASP A 297 0.06 9.71 -12.12
CA ASP A 297 0.42 8.71 -11.08
C ASP A 297 0.82 7.35 -11.68
N GLY A 298 0.05 6.84 -12.64
CA GLY A 298 0.29 5.55 -13.28
C GLY A 298 -0.37 4.33 -12.60
N TYR A 299 -0.68 4.37 -11.30
CA TYR A 299 -1.20 3.20 -10.56
C TYR A 299 -2.50 2.61 -11.12
N TYR A 300 -3.41 3.47 -11.60
CA TYR A 300 -4.66 3.02 -12.25
C TYR A 300 -4.53 2.79 -13.76
N ASN A 301 -3.34 2.98 -14.34
CA ASN A 301 -3.03 2.57 -15.71
C ASN A 301 -2.66 1.08 -15.72
N ALA A 302 -3.67 0.23 -15.62
CA ALA A 302 -3.51 -1.21 -15.49
C ALA A 302 -4.62 -1.99 -16.19
N SER A 303 -4.33 -3.25 -16.54
CA SER A 303 -5.33 -4.23 -16.99
C SER A 303 -5.32 -5.47 -16.10
N TYR A 304 -6.46 -6.15 -16.05
CA TYR A 304 -6.70 -7.31 -15.19
C TYR A 304 -7.17 -8.51 -16.02
N TYR A 305 -6.72 -9.70 -15.63
CA TYR A 305 -6.99 -10.95 -16.34
C TYR A 305 -7.28 -12.08 -15.34
N PRO A 306 -8.50 -12.62 -15.25
CA PRO A 306 -8.75 -13.81 -14.45
C PRO A 306 -7.91 -14.98 -14.94
N LEU A 307 -7.51 -15.83 -14.00
CA LEU A 307 -6.84 -17.08 -14.28
C LEU A 307 -7.69 -18.25 -13.77
N SER A 308 -7.64 -19.36 -14.50
CA SER A 308 -8.18 -20.66 -14.07
C SER A 308 -7.08 -21.72 -14.07
N PRO A 309 -7.23 -22.84 -13.36
CA PRO A 309 -6.34 -23.99 -13.53
C PRO A 309 -6.19 -24.36 -15.02
N GLY A 310 -5.00 -24.79 -15.41
CA GLY A 310 -4.66 -25.16 -16.79
C GLY A 310 -4.10 -24.00 -17.63
N VAL A 311 -4.39 -24.04 -18.93
CA VAL A 311 -3.83 -23.11 -19.92
C VAL A 311 -4.64 -21.83 -19.97
N ASN A 312 -3.95 -20.69 -19.78
CA ASN A 312 -4.53 -19.36 -19.90
C ASN A 312 -3.78 -18.61 -20.99
N LYS A 313 -4.50 -18.23 -22.06
CA LYS A 313 -4.02 -17.37 -23.13
C LYS A 313 -4.71 -16.02 -23.01
N MET A 314 -3.94 -14.94 -23.01
CA MET A 314 -4.45 -13.59 -22.85
C MET A 314 -3.80 -12.66 -23.87
N LYS A 315 -4.60 -11.81 -24.51
CA LYS A 315 -4.09 -10.66 -25.27
C LYS A 315 -3.93 -9.49 -24.31
N VAL A 316 -2.70 -9.06 -24.08
CA VAL A 316 -2.42 -7.99 -23.12
C VAL A 316 -2.80 -6.63 -23.70
N ARG A 317 -3.39 -5.74 -22.88
CA ARG A 317 -3.93 -4.42 -23.26
C ARG A 317 -3.13 -3.25 -22.66
N ASN A 318 -2.21 -3.54 -21.74
CA ASN A 318 -1.26 -2.58 -21.18
C ASN A 318 0.13 -3.22 -21.25
N LYS A 319 1.15 -2.39 -21.44
CA LYS A 319 2.53 -2.83 -21.14
C LYS A 319 2.78 -2.81 -19.63
N GLY A 320 3.93 -3.34 -19.21
CA GLY A 320 4.47 -3.17 -17.87
C GLY A 320 4.64 -4.46 -17.09
N LEU A 321 4.72 -4.33 -15.76
CA LEU A 321 5.03 -5.43 -14.85
C LEU A 321 3.78 -6.24 -14.49
N VAL A 322 3.91 -7.56 -14.45
CA VAL A 322 2.82 -8.50 -14.15
C VAL A 322 2.86 -8.90 -12.67
N TYR A 323 1.73 -8.79 -11.98
CA TYR A 323 1.54 -9.20 -10.59
C TYR A 323 0.41 -10.22 -10.49
N LEU A 324 0.52 -11.18 -9.56
CA LEU A 324 -0.57 -12.11 -9.24
C LEU A 324 -1.42 -11.56 -8.09
N PHE A 325 -2.69 -11.31 -8.36
CA PHE A 325 -3.67 -11.00 -7.33
C PHE A 325 -4.22 -12.33 -6.80
N TYR A 326 -3.77 -12.68 -5.59
CA TYR A 326 -4.21 -13.86 -4.84
C TYR A 326 -4.48 -13.45 -3.39
N HIS A 327 -5.65 -12.84 -3.20
CA HIS A 327 -6.08 -12.33 -1.90
C HIS A 327 -7.28 -13.14 -1.39
N THR A 328 -7.19 -13.65 -0.17
CA THR A 328 -8.29 -14.41 0.47
C THR A 328 -8.24 -14.26 1.99
N SER A 329 -9.39 -14.41 2.65
CA SER A 329 -9.51 -14.31 4.10
C SER A 329 -8.77 -15.44 4.84
N ASP A 330 -8.69 -16.63 4.23
CA ASP A 330 -8.01 -17.82 4.76
C ASP A 330 -6.55 -17.94 4.28
N TRP A 331 -5.90 -16.81 3.97
CA TRP A 331 -4.56 -16.74 3.38
C TRP A 331 -3.47 -17.53 4.10
N GLN A 332 -3.65 -17.80 5.41
CA GLN A 332 -2.71 -18.58 6.21
C GLN A 332 -2.70 -20.07 5.85
N THR A 333 -3.83 -20.59 5.37
CA THR A 333 -4.05 -22.01 5.07
C THR A 333 -4.30 -22.26 3.58
N ALA A 334 -4.59 -21.21 2.81
CA ALA A 334 -4.80 -21.31 1.37
C ALA A 334 -3.56 -21.89 0.67
N PRO A 335 -3.72 -22.72 -0.37
CA PRO A 335 -2.63 -23.44 -1.01
C PRO A 335 -1.66 -22.50 -1.72
N LEU A 336 -0.39 -22.91 -1.84
CA LEU A 336 0.51 -22.29 -2.81
C LEU A 336 0.04 -22.64 -4.23
N ILE A 337 -0.05 -21.65 -5.10
CA ILE A 337 -0.46 -21.84 -6.50
C ILE A 337 0.77 -21.76 -7.39
N LYS A 338 1.08 -22.88 -8.05
CA LYS A 338 2.17 -22.95 -9.03
C LYS A 338 1.72 -22.29 -10.34
N ILE A 339 2.47 -21.31 -10.82
CA ILE A 339 2.22 -20.68 -12.11
C ILE A 339 3.49 -20.69 -12.95
N HIS A 340 3.32 -21.04 -14.22
CA HIS A 340 4.35 -21.08 -15.23
C HIS A 340 4.03 -20.09 -16.38
N PHE A 341 4.76 -18.98 -16.44
CA PHE A 341 4.69 -18.01 -17.53
C PHE A 341 5.55 -18.46 -18.72
N ALA A 342 4.89 -19.04 -19.73
CA ALA A 342 5.52 -19.58 -20.91
C ALA A 342 6.00 -18.48 -21.88
N THR A 343 5.23 -17.40 -22.01
CA THR A 343 5.58 -16.23 -22.84
C THR A 343 5.78 -14.99 -21.97
N GLY A 344 5.98 -13.82 -22.58
CA GLY A 344 6.41 -12.61 -21.90
C GLY A 344 7.93 -12.58 -21.64
N LYS A 345 8.43 -11.40 -21.28
CA LYS A 345 9.85 -11.16 -21.03
C LYS A 345 10.14 -11.37 -19.55
N VAL A 346 11.25 -12.02 -19.24
CA VAL A 346 11.76 -12.04 -17.87
C VAL A 346 12.38 -10.68 -17.58
N ASN A 347 11.75 -9.92 -16.68
CA ASN A 347 12.31 -8.70 -16.11
C ASN A 347 13.10 -8.99 -14.83
N GLY A 348 12.62 -9.97 -14.04
CA GLY A 348 13.08 -10.23 -12.69
C GLY A 348 12.59 -9.21 -11.67
N TYR A 349 12.95 -9.45 -10.42
CA TYR A 349 12.78 -8.54 -9.27
C TYR A 349 13.84 -8.88 -8.22
N PHE A 350 14.11 -7.97 -7.28
CA PHE A 350 14.89 -8.27 -6.08
C PHE A 350 13.95 -8.49 -4.89
N ASP A 351 14.22 -9.48 -4.06
CA ASP A 351 13.43 -9.80 -2.86
C ASP A 351 14.40 -10.27 -1.79
N SER A 352 14.50 -9.52 -0.68
CA SER A 352 15.46 -9.79 0.39
C SER A 352 15.23 -11.11 1.13
N LYS A 353 14.06 -11.74 0.96
CA LYS A 353 13.77 -13.08 1.51
C LYS A 353 14.11 -14.21 0.55
N LYS A 354 14.35 -13.92 -0.73
CA LYS A 354 14.65 -14.93 -1.76
C LYS A 354 16.07 -14.82 -2.31
N HIS A 355 16.58 -13.60 -2.44
CA HIS A 355 17.84 -13.27 -3.11
C HIS A 355 18.90 -12.78 -2.11
N GLN A 356 20.17 -13.02 -2.42
CA GLN A 356 21.29 -12.47 -1.65
C GLN A 356 21.66 -11.08 -2.15
N ALA A 357 22.32 -10.26 -1.34
CA ALA A 357 22.78 -8.93 -1.76
C ALA A 357 23.64 -8.96 -3.04
N THR A 358 24.40 -10.05 -3.25
CA THR A 358 25.23 -10.26 -4.45
C THR A 358 24.41 -10.52 -5.72
N ASP A 359 23.14 -10.91 -5.61
CA ASP A 359 22.26 -11.10 -6.77
C ASP A 359 21.79 -9.79 -7.38
N TRP A 360 21.81 -8.69 -6.62
CA TRP A 360 21.29 -7.40 -7.04
C TRP A 360 21.79 -6.96 -8.43
N THR A 361 23.11 -6.93 -8.61
CA THR A 361 23.73 -6.46 -9.87
C THR A 361 23.37 -7.34 -11.06
N ARG A 362 23.23 -8.66 -10.86
CA ARG A 362 22.77 -9.60 -11.89
C ARG A 362 21.32 -9.28 -12.28
N LEU A 363 20.45 -9.14 -11.28
CA LEU A 363 19.00 -8.98 -11.46
C LEU A 363 18.65 -7.63 -12.10
N ILE A 364 19.16 -6.51 -11.56
CA ILE A 364 18.83 -5.17 -12.07
C ILE A 364 19.37 -4.94 -13.48
N ASN A 365 20.52 -5.54 -13.83
CA ASN A 365 21.08 -5.42 -15.18
C ASN A 365 20.37 -6.31 -16.20
N ALA A 366 19.72 -7.39 -15.75
CA ALA A 366 18.88 -8.24 -16.60
C ALA A 366 17.47 -7.65 -16.85
N ALA A 367 17.07 -6.62 -16.10
CA ALA A 367 15.77 -5.96 -16.26
C ALA A 367 15.54 -5.49 -17.71
N THR A 368 14.41 -5.90 -18.28
CA THR A 368 14.00 -5.59 -19.67
C THR A 368 12.90 -4.53 -19.74
N ASP A 369 12.19 -4.30 -18.64
CA ASP A 369 11.20 -3.23 -18.48
C ASP A 369 11.85 -1.95 -17.95
N ALA A 370 11.20 -0.83 -18.22
CA ALA A 370 11.62 0.48 -17.70
C ALA A 370 11.51 0.56 -16.17
N TYR A 371 10.74 -0.33 -15.53
CA TYR A 371 10.54 -0.40 -14.07
C TYR A 371 11.01 -1.72 -13.49
N PHE A 372 11.35 -1.69 -12.20
CA PHE A 372 11.84 -2.85 -11.47
C PHE A 372 11.29 -2.87 -10.05
N ASP A 373 10.94 -4.07 -9.58
CA ASP A 373 10.45 -4.31 -8.23
C ASP A 373 11.60 -4.64 -7.27
N VAL A 374 11.59 -4.01 -6.09
CA VAL A 374 12.50 -4.29 -4.97
C VAL A 374 11.70 -4.56 -3.71
N LEU A 375 11.79 -5.77 -3.18
CA LEU A 375 10.95 -6.25 -2.08
C LEU A 375 11.78 -6.51 -0.83
N GLY A 376 11.25 -6.01 0.29
CA GLY A 376 11.74 -6.24 1.64
C GLY A 376 10.81 -7.16 2.42
N GLU A 377 10.95 -7.14 3.74
CA GLU A 377 10.01 -7.76 4.67
C GLU A 377 8.75 -6.92 4.89
N HIS A 378 8.88 -5.61 4.85
CA HIS A 378 7.85 -4.65 5.21
C HIS A 378 7.54 -3.64 4.09
N ALA A 379 8.46 -3.44 3.15
CA ALA A 379 8.34 -2.48 2.06
C ALA A 379 8.48 -3.13 0.68
N HIS A 380 7.84 -2.52 -0.32
CA HIS A 380 7.92 -2.87 -1.73
C HIS A 380 8.08 -1.59 -2.54
N LEU A 381 9.14 -1.51 -3.33
CA LEU A 381 9.46 -0.36 -4.19
C LEU A 381 9.24 -0.74 -5.67
N THR A 382 8.62 0.14 -6.45
CA THR A 382 8.64 0.07 -7.92
C THR A 382 9.05 1.40 -8.53
N PHE A 383 10.27 1.45 -9.06
CA PHE A 383 10.88 2.65 -9.62
C PHE A 383 11.56 2.34 -10.96
N PRO A 384 11.91 3.37 -11.76
CA PRO A 384 12.58 3.12 -13.02
C PRO A 384 13.89 2.36 -12.84
N SER A 385 14.08 1.30 -13.63
CA SER A 385 15.25 0.43 -13.61
C SER A 385 16.55 1.23 -13.76
N ASN A 386 16.54 2.27 -14.59
CA ASN A 386 17.71 3.12 -14.80
C ASN A 386 18.03 4.01 -13.58
N ASP A 387 17.01 4.57 -12.92
CA ASP A 387 17.23 5.37 -11.71
C ASP A 387 17.73 4.48 -10.55
N LEU A 388 17.22 3.25 -10.42
CA LEU A 388 17.74 2.28 -9.45
C LEU A 388 19.21 1.93 -9.73
N LYS A 389 19.61 1.73 -11.00
CA LYS A 389 21.02 1.52 -11.38
C LYS A 389 21.91 2.70 -11.00
N ILE A 390 21.41 3.94 -11.15
CA ILE A 390 22.17 5.16 -10.85
C ILE A 390 22.29 5.40 -9.34
N TYR A 391 21.17 5.42 -8.63
CA TYR A 391 21.12 5.90 -7.24
C TYR A 391 21.29 4.78 -6.20
N ALA A 392 20.76 3.58 -6.46
CA ALA A 392 21.01 2.44 -5.58
C ALA A 392 22.37 1.79 -5.90
N GLY A 393 22.82 1.84 -7.16
CA GLY A 393 24.11 1.30 -7.58
C GLY A 393 24.21 -0.19 -7.29
N ASN A 394 25.14 -0.62 -6.43
CA ASN A 394 25.26 -1.99 -5.93
C ASN A 394 24.61 -2.20 -4.54
N ASN A 395 23.78 -1.26 -4.07
CA ASN A 395 23.23 -1.23 -2.72
C ASN A 395 21.71 -1.44 -2.69
N GLY A 396 21.12 -2.17 -3.65
CA GLY A 396 19.67 -2.43 -3.66
C GLY A 396 19.16 -3.10 -2.38
N GLU A 397 19.94 -4.04 -1.80
CA GLU A 397 19.63 -4.64 -0.49
C GLU A 397 19.59 -3.59 0.64
N LYS A 398 20.57 -2.68 0.71
CA LYS A 398 20.59 -1.62 1.73
C LYS A 398 19.48 -0.61 1.55
N LEU A 399 19.11 -0.33 0.30
CA LEU A 399 17.99 0.54 -0.01
C LEU A 399 16.71 -0.05 0.57
N ILE A 400 16.39 -1.29 0.20
CA ILE A 400 15.15 -1.91 0.64
C ILE A 400 15.12 -2.17 2.15
N SER A 401 16.25 -2.54 2.76
CA SER A 401 16.33 -2.70 4.21
C SER A 401 16.18 -1.38 4.97
N THR A 402 16.56 -0.24 4.37
CA THR A 402 16.29 1.08 4.95
C THR A 402 14.80 1.44 4.92
N TYR A 403 14.08 1.09 3.84
CA TYR A 403 12.62 1.22 3.80
C TYR A 403 11.92 0.26 4.76
N ASP A 404 12.39 -0.98 4.88
CA ASP A 404 11.88 -1.93 5.87
C ASP A 404 12.01 -1.37 7.28
N ASP A 405 13.15 -0.77 7.61
CA ASP A 405 13.43 -0.17 8.91
C ASP A 405 12.51 1.02 9.20
N LEU A 406 12.29 1.90 8.23
CA LEU A 406 11.32 3.01 8.33
C LEU A 406 9.92 2.48 8.65
N VAL A 407 9.43 1.55 7.83
CA VAL A 407 8.08 1.00 7.97
C VAL A 407 7.94 0.23 9.29
N ARG A 408 8.98 -0.50 9.71
CA ARG A 408 9.02 -1.21 11.00
C ARG A 408 8.91 -0.23 12.17
N MET A 409 9.68 0.86 12.17
CA MET A 409 9.66 1.86 13.24
C MET A 409 8.27 2.47 13.41
N GLU A 410 7.57 2.80 12.32
CA GLU A 410 6.20 3.31 12.42
C GLU A 410 5.22 2.26 12.95
N LYS A 411 5.32 1.01 12.48
CA LYS A 411 4.49 -0.10 13.00
C LYS A 411 4.71 -0.32 14.50
N GLU A 412 5.95 -0.23 14.96
CA GLU A 412 6.31 -0.33 16.37
C GLU A 412 5.78 0.85 17.18
N PHE A 413 5.90 2.08 16.67
CA PHE A 413 5.37 3.28 17.31
C PHE A 413 3.84 3.23 17.45
N LEU A 414 3.16 2.58 16.51
CA LEU A 414 1.72 2.31 16.56
C LEU A 414 1.32 1.22 17.58
N GLY A 415 2.28 0.54 18.21
CA GLY A 415 2.03 -0.57 19.12
C GLY A 415 1.53 -1.85 18.45
N LEU A 416 1.64 -1.98 17.12
CA LEU A 416 1.10 -3.14 16.39
C LEU A 416 1.71 -4.44 16.87
N MET A 417 3.03 -4.46 17.07
CA MET A 417 3.73 -5.65 17.55
C MET A 417 3.39 -5.94 19.02
N LYS A 418 3.33 -4.91 19.87
CA LYS A 418 2.96 -5.02 21.30
C LYS A 418 1.58 -5.66 21.48
N TYR A 419 0.62 -5.33 20.62
CA TYR A 419 -0.76 -5.82 20.71
C TYR A 419 -1.08 -6.97 19.74
N ASN A 420 -0.05 -7.69 19.26
CA ASN A 420 -0.18 -8.86 18.36
C ASN A 420 -1.03 -8.60 17.11
N ARG A 421 -0.78 -7.46 16.45
CA ARG A 421 -1.45 -7.00 15.23
C ARG A 421 -0.45 -6.72 14.10
N PRO A 422 0.51 -7.62 13.80
CA PRO A 422 1.47 -7.39 12.74
C PRO A 422 0.76 -7.19 11.40
N THR A 423 1.31 -6.32 10.56
CA THR A 423 0.89 -6.22 9.17
C THR A 423 1.35 -7.46 8.42
N VAL A 424 0.51 -7.98 7.53
CA VAL A 424 0.92 -9.05 6.62
C VAL A 424 1.42 -8.43 5.31
N ASN A 425 0.61 -7.59 4.66
CA ASN A 425 0.97 -6.87 3.44
C ASN A 425 2.12 -5.87 3.65
N ARG A 426 2.87 -5.59 2.58
CA ARG A 426 3.92 -4.57 2.59
C ARG A 426 3.38 -3.16 2.37
N ALA A 427 4.11 -2.17 2.84
CA ALA A 427 3.95 -0.79 2.38
C ALA A 427 4.50 -0.65 0.96
N TYR A 428 3.75 0.00 0.07
CA TYR A 428 4.12 0.14 -1.34
C TYR A 428 4.53 1.57 -1.68
N PHE A 429 5.73 1.74 -2.20
CA PHE A 429 6.32 3.03 -2.59
C PHE A 429 6.59 2.99 -4.10
N HIS A 430 6.02 3.91 -4.86
CA HIS A 430 6.20 3.90 -6.31
C HIS A 430 6.47 5.27 -6.92
N ALA A 431 7.08 5.25 -8.10
CA ALA A 431 7.30 6.43 -8.90
C ALA A 431 5.99 7.00 -9.48
N MET A 432 5.91 8.32 -9.56
CA MET A 432 4.92 9.10 -10.32
C MET A 432 5.56 10.32 -10.98
N TYR A 433 4.81 11.01 -11.83
CA TYR A 433 5.25 12.18 -12.62
C TYR A 433 4.34 13.40 -12.44
N THR A 434 3.67 13.47 -11.29
CA THR A 434 2.78 14.56 -10.88
C THR A 434 2.94 14.79 -9.39
N SER A 435 2.31 15.84 -8.85
CA SER A 435 2.38 16.21 -7.42
C SER A 435 3.82 16.22 -6.89
N TYR A 436 4.05 16.27 -5.57
CA TYR A 436 5.40 16.11 -5.01
C TYR A 436 5.57 14.71 -4.44
N MET A 437 4.88 14.43 -3.35
CA MET A 437 4.73 13.13 -2.71
C MET A 437 3.29 13.07 -2.17
N TYR A 438 2.71 11.87 -2.07
CA TYR A 438 1.45 11.68 -1.34
C TYR A 438 1.25 10.22 -0.92
N SER A 439 0.33 10.04 0.03
CA SER A 439 -0.23 8.76 0.45
C SER A 439 -1.70 8.64 0.05
N THR A 440 -2.10 7.44 -0.39
CA THR A 440 -3.50 7.12 -0.68
C THR A 440 -3.73 5.63 -0.50
N SER A 441 -4.94 5.15 -0.81
CA SER A 441 -5.23 3.72 -0.72
C SER A 441 -4.21 2.88 -1.48
N TYR A 442 -3.67 1.90 -0.77
CA TYR A 442 -2.75 0.86 -1.21
C TYR A 442 -1.31 1.29 -1.50
N ARG A 443 -0.95 2.58 -1.35
CA ARG A 443 0.37 3.08 -1.79
C ARG A 443 0.76 4.46 -1.27
N THR A 444 2.05 4.73 -1.33
CA THR A 444 2.65 6.07 -1.39
C THR A 444 3.30 6.28 -2.75
N ALA A 445 3.29 7.52 -3.23
CA ALA A 445 3.79 7.88 -4.56
C ALA A 445 4.79 9.05 -4.47
N TYR A 446 5.82 9.03 -5.31
CA TYR A 446 6.93 9.99 -5.28
C TYR A 446 7.22 10.54 -6.67
N ASN A 447 7.27 11.87 -6.81
CA ASN A 447 7.56 12.52 -8.08
C ASN A 447 9.05 12.35 -8.45
N ILE A 448 9.29 11.60 -9.51
CA ILE A 448 10.65 11.29 -10.00
C ILE A 448 11.10 12.15 -11.19
N SER A 449 10.36 13.22 -11.52
CA SER A 449 10.75 14.17 -12.57
C SER A 449 12.00 14.98 -12.21
N GLY A 450 12.30 15.18 -10.92
CA GLY A 450 13.47 15.93 -10.45
C GLY A 450 14.56 15.03 -9.86
N GLU A 451 15.83 15.41 -10.02
CA GLU A 451 16.98 14.63 -9.52
C GLU A 451 17.07 14.57 -8.00
N ASP A 452 16.69 15.64 -7.30
CA ASP A 452 16.81 15.71 -5.83
C ASP A 452 15.93 14.70 -5.12
N VAL A 453 14.67 14.56 -5.57
CA VAL A 453 13.74 13.56 -5.02
C VAL A 453 14.25 12.16 -5.30
N LYS A 454 14.65 11.87 -6.54
CA LYS A 454 15.20 10.56 -6.91
C LYS A 454 16.40 10.18 -6.06
N ARG A 455 17.38 11.09 -5.92
CA ARG A 455 18.54 10.88 -5.07
C ARG A 455 18.14 10.62 -3.62
N THR A 456 17.23 11.41 -3.07
CA THR A 456 16.78 11.29 -1.68
C THR A 456 16.12 9.94 -1.41
N ILE A 457 15.26 9.46 -2.31
CA ILE A 457 14.44 8.27 -2.06
C ILE A 457 15.06 6.96 -2.56
N LEU A 458 16.05 7.01 -3.46
CA LEU A 458 16.68 5.81 -4.06
C LEU A 458 18.14 5.58 -3.62
N ASP A 459 18.78 6.54 -2.94
CA ASP A 459 20.06 6.32 -2.25
C ASP A 459 19.80 6.13 -0.75
N TRP A 460 20.14 4.95 -0.22
CA TRP A 460 19.88 4.57 1.17
C TRP A 460 20.54 5.52 2.20
N LYS A 461 21.68 6.13 1.87
CA LYS A 461 22.34 7.09 2.77
C LYS A 461 21.59 8.42 2.77
N GLN A 462 21.17 8.88 1.60
CA GLN A 462 20.43 10.13 1.46
C GLN A 462 19.06 10.03 2.12
N LEU A 463 18.39 8.87 1.97
CA LEU A 463 17.15 8.57 2.67
C LEU A 463 17.32 8.66 4.19
N LYS A 464 18.43 8.15 4.75
CA LYS A 464 18.71 8.26 6.18
C LYS A 464 18.99 9.69 6.64
N ILE A 465 19.61 10.52 5.80
CA ILE A 465 19.89 11.93 6.11
C ILE A 465 18.61 12.78 6.02
N SER A 466 17.73 12.50 5.04
CA SER A 466 16.50 13.26 4.77
C SER A 466 15.26 12.36 4.72
N PRO A 467 14.87 11.75 5.86
CA PRO A 467 13.82 10.73 5.89
C PRO A 467 12.41 11.30 5.81
N TRP A 468 12.25 12.61 5.99
CA TRP A 468 10.96 13.25 6.25
C TRP A 468 9.92 12.91 5.19
N GLY A 469 10.23 13.02 3.89
CA GLY A 469 9.26 12.76 2.81
C GLY A 469 8.65 11.36 2.90
N PRO A 470 9.45 10.28 2.74
CA PRO A 470 8.92 8.92 2.85
C PRO A 470 8.26 8.58 4.19
N ALA A 471 8.78 9.07 5.32
CA ALA A 471 8.17 8.83 6.64
C ALA A 471 6.87 9.63 6.84
N HIS A 472 6.73 10.81 6.23
CA HIS A 472 5.50 11.60 6.27
C HIS A 472 4.36 10.92 5.51
N GLU A 473 4.64 10.43 4.30
CA GLU A 473 3.65 9.72 3.49
C GLU A 473 3.29 8.36 4.08
N MET A 474 4.27 7.61 4.59
CA MET A 474 3.96 6.37 5.28
C MET A 474 3.18 6.63 6.57
N GLY A 475 3.50 7.70 7.28
CA GLY A 475 2.75 8.18 8.44
C GLY A 475 1.27 8.41 8.14
N HIS A 476 0.91 8.98 6.98
CA HIS A 476 -0.50 9.11 6.56
C HIS A 476 -1.20 7.76 6.40
N THR A 477 -0.49 6.74 5.88
CA THR A 477 -1.02 5.37 5.79
C THR A 477 -1.40 4.85 7.18
N PHE A 478 -0.58 5.15 8.20
CA PHE A 478 -0.78 4.69 9.58
C PHE A 478 -1.56 5.64 10.50
N GLN A 479 -2.00 6.80 10.01
CA GLN A 479 -2.85 7.69 10.79
C GLN A 479 -4.13 7.00 11.26
N THR A 480 -4.29 6.93 12.57
CA THR A 480 -5.40 6.23 13.22
C THR A 480 -6.65 7.10 13.23
N ARG A 481 -7.68 6.68 12.50
CA ARG A 481 -8.94 7.41 12.30
C ARG A 481 -10.18 6.51 12.31
N PRO A 482 -11.27 6.89 13.00
CA PRO A 482 -11.38 8.03 13.91
C PRO A 482 -10.54 7.83 15.18
N GLY A 483 -10.27 8.91 15.93
CA GLY A 483 -9.46 8.86 17.14
C GLY A 483 -8.33 9.88 17.12
N PHE A 484 -7.09 9.45 16.82
CA PHE A 484 -5.93 10.36 16.90
C PHE A 484 -5.87 11.36 15.75
N LYS A 485 -6.42 11.01 14.58
CA LYS A 485 -6.56 11.91 13.44
C LYS A 485 -7.99 12.45 13.33
N TRP A 486 -8.30 13.49 14.09
CA TRP A 486 -9.53 14.30 13.92
C TRP A 486 -9.33 15.43 12.90
N HIS A 487 -10.39 16.17 12.57
CA HIS A 487 -10.33 17.28 11.62
C HIS A 487 -9.37 18.38 12.07
N GLY A 488 -8.48 18.86 11.19
CA GLY A 488 -7.41 19.80 11.53
C GLY A 488 -6.09 19.14 11.94
N MET A 489 -6.02 17.80 11.88
CA MET A 489 -4.86 17.00 12.28
C MET A 489 -4.30 16.11 11.15
N THR A 490 -4.77 16.28 9.91
CA THR A 490 -4.30 15.45 8.78
C THR A 490 -2.81 15.60 8.53
N GLU A 491 -2.28 16.81 8.62
CA GLU A 491 -0.84 17.09 8.46
C GLU A 491 -0.08 17.21 9.77
N VAL A 492 -0.62 16.64 10.86
CA VAL A 492 -0.05 16.78 12.21
C VAL A 492 0.30 15.43 12.82
N THR A 493 -0.67 14.53 12.92
CA THR A 493 -0.45 13.26 13.66
C THR A 493 0.48 12.29 12.95
N ASN A 494 0.54 12.34 11.61
CA ASN A 494 1.54 11.60 10.83
C ASN A 494 2.96 12.11 11.13
N ASN A 495 3.13 13.41 11.37
CA ASN A 495 4.44 13.99 11.65
C ASN A 495 5.03 13.55 13.00
N VAL A 496 4.23 13.00 13.92
CA VAL A 496 4.75 12.33 15.13
C VAL A 496 5.57 11.09 14.73
N LEU A 497 5.09 10.33 13.74
CA LEU A 497 5.80 9.17 13.18
C LEU A 497 7.05 9.62 12.42
N SER A 498 6.94 10.68 11.62
CA SER A 498 8.08 11.21 10.87
C SER A 498 9.20 11.74 11.77
N LEU A 499 8.85 12.45 12.85
CA LEU A 499 9.82 12.86 13.88
C LEU A 499 10.45 11.66 14.57
N TYR A 500 9.66 10.62 14.89
CA TYR A 500 10.18 9.40 15.47
C TYR A 500 11.21 8.74 14.55
N VAL A 501 10.88 8.47 13.28
CA VAL A 501 11.82 7.91 12.29
C VAL A 501 13.08 8.78 12.19
N GLN A 502 12.91 10.09 12.02
CA GLN A 502 14.02 11.03 11.86
C GLN A 502 15.00 11.00 13.05
N THR A 503 14.47 11.05 14.27
CA THR A 503 15.27 11.08 15.50
C THR A 503 15.89 9.72 15.83
N GLN A 504 15.19 8.60 15.58
CA GLN A 504 15.74 7.26 15.74
C GLN A 504 16.91 6.98 14.78
N TRP A 505 16.93 7.60 13.60
CA TRP A 505 18.08 7.56 12.69
C TRP A 505 19.20 8.55 13.04
N GLY A 506 19.10 9.25 14.18
CA GLY A 506 20.15 10.12 14.71
C GLY A 506 20.15 11.53 14.13
N ASN A 507 19.14 11.91 13.35
CA ASN A 507 19.01 13.28 12.86
C ASN A 507 18.40 14.18 13.93
N ALA A 508 18.83 15.45 13.97
CA ALA A 508 18.20 16.45 14.82
C ALA A 508 16.74 16.64 14.42
N SER A 509 15.85 16.86 15.39
CA SER A 509 14.43 17.11 15.15
C SER A 509 14.21 18.32 14.24
N ARG A 510 13.22 18.23 13.35
CA ARG A 510 12.80 19.34 12.50
C ARG A 510 12.26 20.50 13.33
N LEU A 511 11.68 20.22 14.50
CA LEU A 511 11.19 21.26 15.42
C LEU A 511 12.31 22.15 15.97
N GLU A 512 13.54 21.64 16.07
CA GLU A 512 14.71 22.41 16.54
C GLU A 512 15.45 23.14 15.41
N THR A 513 15.51 22.53 14.23
CA THR A 513 16.49 22.93 13.19
C THR A 513 15.91 23.72 12.03
N GLU A 514 14.58 23.74 11.88
CA GLU A 514 13.94 24.44 10.77
C GLU A 514 14.09 25.96 10.90
N ASN A 515 14.53 26.61 9.82
CA ASN A 515 14.67 28.06 9.78
C ASN A 515 13.30 28.73 9.61
N LEU A 516 12.86 29.48 10.63
CA LEU A 516 11.56 30.17 10.63
C LEU A 516 11.66 31.69 10.41
N GLY A 517 12.85 32.22 10.16
CA GLY A 517 13.08 33.66 10.03
C GLY A 517 12.85 34.43 11.33
N ARG A 518 11.59 34.80 11.63
CA ARG A 518 11.22 35.58 12.83
C ARG A 518 11.54 34.84 14.13
N TYR A 519 11.36 33.52 14.14
CA TYR A 519 11.55 32.69 15.31
C TYR A 519 12.81 31.82 15.17
N ASN A 520 13.46 31.52 16.28
CA ASN A 520 14.66 30.69 16.29
C ASN A 520 14.39 29.24 15.87
N ASN A 521 13.28 28.67 16.31
CA ASN A 521 12.86 27.31 16.01
C ASN A 521 11.33 27.17 16.17
N ARG A 522 10.79 25.97 15.94
CA ARG A 522 9.34 25.73 16.00
C ARG A 522 8.78 25.78 17.42
N TYR A 523 9.56 25.39 18.42
CA TYR A 523 9.19 25.52 19.83
C TYR A 523 8.89 26.97 20.20
N GLU A 524 9.80 27.89 19.90
CA GLU A 524 9.63 29.32 20.16
C GLU A 524 8.37 29.85 19.48
N LYS A 525 8.17 29.58 18.19
CA LYS A 525 6.96 29.99 17.46
C LYS A 525 5.68 29.48 18.13
N ALA A 526 5.66 28.20 18.51
CA ALA A 526 4.52 27.56 19.15
C ALA A 526 4.22 28.17 20.54
N TYR A 527 5.25 28.53 21.31
CA TYR A 527 5.07 29.23 22.58
C TYR A 527 4.44 30.61 22.39
N GLN A 528 4.83 31.36 21.35
CA GLN A 528 4.21 32.65 21.05
C GLN A 528 2.74 32.51 20.69
N HIS A 529 2.40 31.51 19.89
CA HIS A 529 1.03 31.26 19.46
C HIS A 529 0.15 30.80 20.64
N SER A 530 0.61 29.82 21.40
CA SER A 530 -0.20 29.22 22.46
C SER A 530 -0.18 30.03 23.75
N PHE A 531 0.98 30.52 24.19
CA PHE A 531 1.10 31.09 25.54
C PHE A 531 0.86 32.60 25.58
N ILE A 532 1.15 33.30 24.47
CA ILE A 532 1.02 34.77 24.39
C ILE A 532 -0.26 35.15 23.68
N LYS A 533 -0.48 34.62 22.47
CA LYS A 533 -1.69 34.89 21.68
C LYS A 533 -2.90 34.08 22.16
N ASN A 534 -2.69 33.10 23.05
CA ASN A 534 -3.72 32.25 23.63
C ASN A 534 -4.63 31.63 22.57
N ILE A 535 -4.02 31.10 21.50
CA ILE A 535 -4.74 30.44 20.41
C ILE A 535 -5.28 29.09 20.90
N PRO A 536 -6.60 28.83 20.84
CA PRO A 536 -7.14 27.50 21.13
C PRO A 536 -6.58 26.47 20.14
N TYR A 537 -6.35 25.23 20.59
CA TYR A 537 -5.66 24.21 19.81
C TYR A 537 -6.24 23.97 18.40
N PRO A 538 -7.58 23.88 18.21
CA PRO A 538 -8.15 23.74 16.86
C PRO A 538 -7.83 24.92 15.93
N GLY A 539 -7.61 26.10 16.50
CA GLY A 539 -7.35 27.35 15.79
C GLY A 539 -5.88 27.63 15.48
N GLU A 540 -4.94 26.79 15.92
CA GLU A 540 -3.57 26.85 15.40
C GLU A 540 -3.60 26.43 13.92
N GLU A 541 -3.01 27.22 13.03
CA GLU A 541 -2.99 26.93 11.59
C GLU A 541 -1.66 26.28 11.17
N ASP A 542 -0.60 26.48 11.95
CA ASP A 542 0.71 25.91 11.69
C ASP A 542 0.79 24.47 12.23
N VAL A 543 0.80 23.51 11.31
CA VAL A 543 0.78 22.07 11.60
C VAL A 543 1.96 21.63 12.47
N PHE A 544 3.11 22.29 12.34
CA PHE A 544 4.28 22.00 13.15
C PHE A 544 4.20 22.63 14.55
N CYS A 545 3.51 23.76 14.70
CA CYS A 545 3.22 24.31 16.03
C CYS A 545 2.25 23.40 16.81
N LYS A 546 1.23 22.83 16.14
CA LYS A 546 0.37 21.80 16.75
C LYS A 546 1.16 20.57 17.21
N LEU A 547 2.12 20.14 16.38
CA LEU A 547 2.97 18.98 16.62
C LEU A 547 3.83 19.10 17.89
N VAL A 548 4.23 20.32 18.28
CA VAL A 548 5.09 20.55 19.45
C VAL A 548 4.54 19.88 20.70
N SER A 549 3.28 20.14 21.06
CA SER A 549 2.65 19.55 22.26
C SER A 549 2.63 18.01 22.23
N LEU A 550 2.44 17.42 21.05
CA LEU A 550 2.45 15.96 20.87
C LEU A 550 3.87 15.41 21.06
N TRP A 551 4.88 16.05 20.48
CA TRP A 551 6.26 15.62 20.63
C TRP A 551 6.81 15.81 22.05
N GLN A 552 6.39 16.88 22.75
CA GLN A 552 6.74 17.08 24.16
C GLN A 552 6.25 15.95 25.07
N LEU A 553 5.06 15.41 24.81
CA LEU A 553 4.55 14.22 25.51
C LEU A 553 5.46 13.01 25.27
N GLN A 554 5.94 12.80 24.04
CA GLN A 554 6.92 11.75 23.72
C GLN A 554 8.22 11.96 24.51
N LEU A 555 8.85 13.14 24.37
CA LEU A 555 10.13 13.46 25.01
C LEU A 555 10.06 13.28 26.53
N TYR A 556 9.00 13.78 27.17
CA TYR A 556 8.91 13.68 28.61
C TYR A 556 8.57 12.26 29.07
N PHE A 557 7.50 11.66 28.56
CA PHE A 557 7.08 10.38 29.12
C PHE A 557 7.96 9.22 28.67
N ALA A 558 8.36 9.17 27.40
CA ALA A 558 9.24 8.10 26.92
C ALA A 558 10.68 8.32 27.39
N ASP A 559 11.29 9.47 27.07
CA ASP A 559 12.74 9.63 27.24
C ASP A 559 13.13 10.04 28.66
N VAL A 560 12.34 10.89 29.32
CA VAL A 560 12.60 11.36 30.69
C VAL A 560 12.05 10.39 31.74
N ARG A 561 10.82 9.90 31.58
CA ARG A 561 10.13 9.05 32.57
C ARG A 561 10.25 7.55 32.32
N GLY A 562 10.75 7.13 31.16
CA GLY A 562 10.92 5.70 30.81
C GLY A 562 9.63 4.99 30.41
N LEU A 563 8.53 5.71 30.17
CA LEU A 563 7.28 5.17 29.60
C LEU A 563 7.38 5.04 28.07
N GLY A 564 8.32 4.22 27.61
CA GLY A 564 8.66 4.07 26.18
C GLY A 564 7.53 3.58 25.27
N ASP A 565 6.41 3.13 25.83
CA ASP A 565 5.23 2.67 25.11
C ASP A 565 4.08 3.69 25.07
N LEU A 566 4.30 4.94 25.51
CA LEU A 566 3.26 5.98 25.60
C LEU A 566 2.31 6.03 24.39
N TYR A 567 2.87 6.25 23.20
CA TYR A 567 2.08 6.32 21.97
C TYR A 567 1.54 4.97 21.53
N LYS A 568 2.29 3.88 21.79
CA LYS A 568 1.80 2.52 21.51
C LYS A 568 0.50 2.25 22.26
N ASP A 569 0.45 2.64 23.54
CA ASP A 569 -0.71 2.49 24.41
C ASP A 569 -1.86 3.42 24.01
N LEU A 570 -1.56 4.64 23.53
CA LEU A 570 -2.56 5.53 22.95
C LEU A 570 -3.23 4.89 21.73
N TYR A 571 -2.44 4.42 20.77
CA TYR A 571 -2.98 3.77 19.57
C TYR A 571 -3.75 2.48 19.92
N GLY A 572 -3.25 1.67 20.85
CA GLY A 572 -3.94 0.49 21.35
C GLY A 572 -5.30 0.81 21.97
N LYS A 573 -5.34 1.84 22.83
CA LYS A 573 -6.57 2.31 23.49
C LYS A 573 -7.57 2.86 22.48
N ILE A 574 -7.14 3.66 21.51
CA ILE A 574 -8.01 4.18 20.45
C ILE A 574 -8.63 3.05 19.62
N ARG A 575 -7.87 2.01 19.25
CA ARG A 575 -8.41 0.88 18.48
C ARG A 575 -9.47 0.08 19.24
N THR A 576 -9.41 0.07 20.56
CA THR A 576 -10.25 -0.80 21.41
C THR A 576 -11.39 -0.05 22.10
N SER A 577 -11.32 1.28 22.16
CA SER A 577 -12.37 2.12 22.73
C SER A 577 -13.45 2.44 21.69
N PRO A 578 -14.70 2.71 22.12
CA PRO A 578 -15.74 3.23 21.24
C PRO A 578 -15.31 4.52 20.54
N ASP A 579 -15.73 4.69 19.29
CA ASP A 579 -15.45 5.89 18.53
C ASP A 579 -16.25 7.08 19.06
N MET A 580 -15.59 8.23 19.19
CA MET A 580 -16.26 9.50 19.48
C MET A 580 -16.96 10.02 18.23
N ALA A 581 -18.16 10.58 18.39
CA ALA A 581 -19.02 10.94 17.27
C ALA A 581 -18.54 12.20 16.55
N THR A 582 -17.95 13.15 17.29
CA THR A 582 -17.49 14.43 16.73
C THR A 582 -15.97 14.63 16.85
N TYR A 583 -15.42 15.57 16.09
CA TYR A 583 -13.97 15.85 16.11
C TYR A 583 -13.52 16.49 17.43
N GLU A 584 -14.39 17.27 18.04
CA GLU A 584 -14.20 17.93 19.32
C GLU A 584 -14.15 16.91 20.46
N GLU A 585 -15.06 15.94 20.42
CA GLU A 585 -15.04 14.81 21.35
C GLU A 585 -13.76 13.98 21.18
N GLN A 586 -13.28 13.76 19.94
CA GLN A 586 -12.00 13.07 19.69
C GLN A 586 -10.81 13.82 20.32
N GLN A 587 -10.76 15.15 20.19
CA GLN A 587 -9.71 15.97 20.80
C GLN A 587 -9.75 15.91 22.35
N LEU A 588 -10.93 16.06 22.95
CA LEU A 588 -11.08 16.02 24.41
C LEU A 588 -10.84 14.61 24.95
N GLU A 589 -11.20 13.58 24.20
CA GLU A 589 -10.89 12.19 24.54
C GLU A 589 -9.39 11.91 24.46
N PHE A 590 -8.66 12.48 23.49
CA PHE A 590 -7.19 12.40 23.46
C PHE A 590 -6.57 12.92 24.78
N VAL A 591 -7.05 14.06 25.29
CA VAL A 591 -6.62 14.62 26.58
C VAL A 591 -6.84 13.63 27.72
N LYS A 592 -8.05 13.04 27.81
CA LYS A 592 -8.39 12.03 28.83
C LYS A 592 -7.54 10.77 28.69
N MET A 593 -7.36 10.26 27.47
CA MET A 593 -6.56 9.06 27.20
C MET A 593 -5.11 9.24 27.63
N MET A 594 -4.50 10.40 27.36
CA MET A 594 -3.12 10.69 27.78
C MET A 594 -3.00 10.74 29.30
N CYS A 595 -3.95 11.36 30.02
CA CYS A 595 -3.98 11.34 31.48
C CYS A 595 -4.12 9.91 32.03
N ASP A 596 -5.02 9.12 31.44
CA ASP A 596 -5.26 7.73 31.83
C ASP A 596 -4.05 6.82 31.59
N ILE A 597 -3.32 7.00 30.49
CA ILE A 597 -2.13 6.18 30.14
C ILE A 597 -0.98 6.54 31.08
N THR A 598 -0.75 7.83 31.29
CA THR A 598 0.37 8.34 32.10
C THR A 598 0.09 8.28 33.60
N LYS A 599 -1.17 8.02 34.00
CA LYS A 599 -1.66 8.12 35.38
C LYS A 599 -1.31 9.45 36.05
N THR A 600 -1.31 10.51 35.25
CA THR A 600 -0.90 11.86 35.62
C THR A 600 -2.00 12.84 35.22
N ASP A 601 -2.32 13.80 36.08
CA ASP A 601 -3.20 14.91 35.72
C ASP A 601 -2.40 15.92 34.86
N LEU A 602 -2.71 15.90 33.56
CA LEU A 602 -2.11 16.76 32.53
C LEU A 602 -3.00 17.97 32.18
N THR A 603 -4.05 18.26 32.95
CA THR A 603 -4.97 19.36 32.63
C THR A 603 -4.26 20.70 32.50
N GLY A 604 -3.27 20.99 33.36
CA GLY A 604 -2.45 22.19 33.27
C GLY A 604 -1.66 22.29 31.96
N PHE A 605 -1.04 21.19 31.53
CA PHE A 605 -0.30 21.13 30.26
C PHE A 605 -1.23 21.35 29.06
N PHE A 606 -2.37 20.66 29.03
CA PHE A 606 -3.32 20.75 27.92
C PHE A 606 -4.05 22.10 27.87
N ALA A 607 -4.31 22.73 29.03
CA ALA A 607 -4.85 24.08 29.09
C ALA A 607 -3.85 25.12 28.53
N LYS A 608 -2.57 24.98 28.87
CA LYS A 608 -1.49 25.84 28.37
C LYS A 608 -1.31 25.75 26.85
N TRP A 609 -1.54 24.57 26.28
CA TRP A 609 -1.56 24.31 24.84
C TRP A 609 -2.91 24.55 24.13
N GLY A 610 -3.91 25.07 24.85
CA GLY A 610 -5.19 25.48 24.26
C GLY A 610 -6.18 24.35 23.95
N TYR A 611 -5.93 23.10 24.38
CA TYR A 611 -6.85 21.98 24.16
C TYR A 611 -8.15 22.10 24.97
N LEU A 612 -8.07 22.78 26.12
CA LEU A 612 -9.16 22.95 27.08
C LEU A 612 -9.71 24.39 27.06
N GLN A 613 -9.85 24.95 25.86
CA GLN A 613 -10.42 26.28 25.63
C GLN A 613 -11.62 26.20 24.68
N PRO A 614 -12.64 27.06 24.84
CA PRO A 614 -13.74 27.17 23.88
C PRO A 614 -13.24 27.51 22.47
N PHE A 615 -13.92 26.96 21.46
CA PHE A 615 -13.63 27.18 20.06
C PHE A 615 -14.91 27.12 19.23
N ASP A 616 -15.08 28.04 18.28
CA ASP A 616 -16.31 28.17 17.48
C ASP A 616 -15.94 28.80 16.12
N LYS A 617 -15.35 28.00 15.22
CA LYS A 617 -14.91 28.46 13.88
C LYS A 617 -14.86 27.33 12.86
N MET A 618 -14.72 27.70 11.59
CA MET A 618 -14.35 26.77 10.51
C MET A 618 -12.86 26.45 10.57
N VAL A 619 -12.51 25.19 10.37
CA VAL A 619 -11.14 24.71 10.17
C VAL A 619 -11.04 24.10 8.78
N ASP A 620 -10.04 24.51 8.01
CA ASP A 620 -9.76 23.97 6.66
C ASP A 620 -8.65 22.93 6.74
N ASP A 621 -8.99 21.67 6.51
CA ASP A 621 -8.06 20.53 6.52
C ASP A 621 -8.56 19.51 5.50
N TYR A 622 -8.13 19.67 4.24
CA TYR A 622 -8.71 18.96 3.08
C TYR A 622 -10.22 19.19 2.94
N GLY A 623 -10.66 20.41 3.24
CA GLY A 623 -12.06 20.82 3.25
C GLY A 623 -12.43 21.52 4.54
N LYS A 624 -13.35 22.48 4.43
CA LYS A 624 -13.81 23.27 5.58
C LYS A 624 -14.85 22.51 6.39
N LYS A 625 -14.61 22.38 7.70
CA LYS A 625 -15.60 21.86 8.67
C LYS A 625 -15.74 22.85 9.82
N TYR A 626 -16.97 22.96 10.33
CA TYR A 626 -17.28 23.77 11.50
C TYR A 626 -16.97 22.96 12.76
N LEU A 627 -16.20 23.53 13.68
CA LEU A 627 -15.87 22.92 14.96
C LEU A 627 -16.38 23.79 16.12
N LEU A 628 -17.05 23.18 17.09
CA LEU A 628 -17.59 23.81 18.29
C LEU A 628 -17.17 23.05 19.57
N ILE A 629 -16.23 23.64 20.31
CA ILE A 629 -15.88 23.25 21.68
C ILE A 629 -16.47 24.30 22.63
N THR A 630 -17.35 23.86 23.53
CA THR A 630 -17.97 24.73 24.54
C THR A 630 -17.21 24.69 25.86
N GLN A 631 -17.37 25.74 26.68
CA GLN A 631 -16.81 25.77 28.05
C GLN A 631 -17.31 24.58 28.89
N THR A 632 -18.58 24.20 28.75
CA THR A 632 -19.14 23.05 29.46
C THR A 632 -18.43 21.74 29.12
N GLN A 633 -18.04 21.54 27.84
CA GLN A 633 -17.29 20.34 27.44
C GLN A 633 -15.87 20.33 28.01
N THR A 634 -15.19 21.48 28.03
CA THR A 634 -13.85 21.59 28.61
C THR A 634 -13.86 21.40 30.12
N ASP A 635 -14.82 22.02 30.83
CA ASP A 635 -14.99 21.90 32.28
C ASP A 635 -15.30 20.45 32.66
N LYS A 636 -16.25 19.83 31.96
CA LYS A 636 -16.56 18.41 32.15
C LYS A 636 -15.33 17.53 31.94
N THR A 637 -14.50 17.81 30.95
CA THR A 637 -13.27 17.05 30.69
C THR A 637 -12.29 17.17 31.84
N VAL A 638 -12.10 18.38 32.37
CA VAL A 638 -11.26 18.63 33.55
C VAL A 638 -11.80 17.92 34.79
N ASP A 639 -13.10 18.00 35.05
CA ASP A 639 -13.75 17.34 36.19
C ASP A 639 -13.65 15.82 36.10
N ASP A 640 -13.89 15.24 34.92
CA ASP A 640 -13.74 13.80 34.66
C ASP A 640 -12.31 13.32 34.99
N ILE A 641 -11.28 14.12 34.68
CA ILE A 641 -9.87 13.82 34.99
C ILE A 641 -9.58 13.98 36.48
N LYS A 642 -10.02 15.09 37.11
CA LYS A 642 -9.84 15.31 38.55
C LYS A 642 -10.48 14.19 39.38
N ASN A 643 -11.65 13.71 38.96
CA ASN A 643 -12.34 12.59 39.61
C ASN A 643 -11.55 11.27 39.57
N LYS A 644 -10.52 11.14 38.72
CA LYS A 644 -9.59 10.00 38.72
C LYS A 644 -8.57 10.05 39.86
N ASN A 645 -8.38 11.21 40.51
CA ASN A 645 -7.38 11.44 41.55
C ASN A 645 -5.93 11.15 41.09
N TYR A 646 -5.61 11.43 39.82
CA TYR A 646 -4.23 11.38 39.34
C TYR A 646 -3.39 12.49 39.95
N GLN A 647 -2.09 12.24 40.13
CA GLN A 647 -1.19 13.25 40.65
C GLN A 647 -0.97 14.36 39.60
N PRO A 648 -1.08 15.64 39.98
CA PRO A 648 -0.72 16.74 39.10
C PRO A 648 0.74 16.66 38.65
N LEU A 649 0.98 17.01 37.40
CA LEU A 649 2.34 17.14 36.89
C LEU A 649 2.97 18.44 37.42
N ASN A 650 4.04 18.30 38.20
CA ASN A 650 4.79 19.44 38.73
C ASN A 650 5.81 20.00 37.74
N ASP A 651 6.44 19.13 36.93
CA ASP A 651 7.41 19.52 35.92
C ASP A 651 6.72 20.33 34.80
N LYS A 652 7.32 21.45 34.38
CA LYS A 652 6.80 22.33 33.31
C LYS A 652 7.16 21.83 31.92
N ILE A 653 6.60 20.68 31.57
CA ILE A 653 6.92 19.99 30.32
C ILE A 653 6.46 20.75 29.08
N GLU A 654 5.62 21.78 29.22
CA GLU A 654 5.33 22.72 28.14
C GLU A 654 6.58 23.44 27.60
N TYR A 655 7.71 23.38 28.32
CA TYR A 655 9.02 23.91 27.90
C TYR A 655 10.03 22.84 27.51
N ILE A 656 9.69 21.54 27.55
CA ILE A 656 10.62 20.50 27.10
C ILE A 656 10.85 20.59 25.59
N CYS A 657 12.09 20.40 25.16
CA CYS A 657 12.47 20.29 23.76
C CYS A 657 13.59 19.25 23.62
N ASP A 658 13.93 18.89 22.38
CA ASP A 658 14.94 17.86 22.12
C ASP A 658 16.28 18.22 22.80
N ALA A 659 16.67 19.50 22.81
CA ALA A 659 17.92 19.96 23.39
C ALA A 659 17.99 19.96 24.92
N ASN A 660 16.85 20.03 25.62
CA ASN A 660 16.81 20.28 27.07
C ASN A 660 16.30 19.09 27.92
N ARG A 661 15.95 17.96 27.28
CA ARG A 661 15.41 16.75 27.95
C ARG A 661 16.25 16.24 29.14
N GLU A 662 17.58 16.33 29.05
CA GLU A 662 18.48 15.90 30.14
C GLU A 662 18.37 16.77 31.39
N ILE A 663 17.92 18.03 31.26
CA ILE A 663 17.64 18.91 32.41
C ILE A 663 16.44 18.37 33.18
N PHE A 664 15.37 17.97 32.49
CA PHE A 664 14.19 17.37 33.10
C PHE A 664 14.51 16.01 33.74
N LYS A 665 15.26 15.15 33.04
CA LYS A 665 15.66 13.82 33.54
C LYS A 665 16.46 13.88 34.82
N ASN A 666 17.43 14.79 34.88
CA ASN A 666 18.33 14.92 36.01
C ASN A 666 17.89 16.00 37.02
N ARG A 667 16.76 16.68 36.76
CA ARG A 667 16.19 17.73 37.61
C ARG A 667 17.21 18.81 37.99
N LEU A 668 17.96 19.27 36.99
CA LEU A 668 19.08 20.18 37.21
C LEU A 668 18.60 21.59 37.54
N SER A 669 19.17 22.19 38.59
CA SER A 669 18.88 23.57 38.98
C SER A 669 19.53 24.58 38.03
N VAL A 670 18.81 25.68 37.77
CA VAL A 670 19.30 26.81 36.97
C VAL A 670 20.58 27.38 37.57
N GLN A 671 21.59 27.61 36.73
CA GLN A 671 22.81 28.33 37.09
C GLN A 671 22.82 29.67 36.36
N ALA A 672 22.90 30.75 37.14
CA ALA A 672 22.87 32.10 36.62
C ALA A 672 24.10 32.41 35.74
N GLY A 673 23.86 33.15 34.67
CA GLY A 673 24.87 33.71 33.80
C GLY A 673 24.71 35.22 33.66
N ALA A 674 25.38 35.79 32.67
CA ALA A 674 25.22 37.19 32.28
C ALA A 674 24.12 37.34 31.22
N ALA A 675 23.58 38.53 31.05
CA ALA A 675 22.70 38.88 29.96
C ALA A 675 23.02 40.27 29.42
N SER A 676 22.63 40.54 28.17
CA SER A 676 22.67 41.87 27.58
C SER A 676 21.41 42.12 26.75
N LYS A 677 21.01 43.39 26.68
CA LYS A 677 19.91 43.85 25.83
C LYS A 677 20.37 45.00 24.95
N ASN A 678 20.05 44.96 23.66
CA ASN A 678 20.33 46.01 22.70
C ASN A 678 19.15 46.16 21.72
N GLY A 679 18.36 47.23 21.89
CA GLY A 679 17.13 47.42 21.13
C GLY A 679 16.17 46.25 21.36
N THR A 680 15.84 45.53 20.29
CA THR A 680 14.97 44.34 20.32
C THR A 680 15.72 43.05 20.67
N SER A 681 17.06 43.05 20.64
CA SER A 681 17.86 41.84 20.82
C SER A 681 18.19 41.61 22.30
N ILE A 682 17.98 40.38 22.76
CA ILE A 682 18.37 39.91 24.08
C ILE A 682 19.31 38.71 23.91
N THR A 683 20.41 38.70 24.66
CA THR A 683 21.39 37.61 24.65
C THR A 683 21.76 37.18 26.06
N MET A 684 21.79 35.86 26.28
CA MET A 684 22.10 35.18 27.52
C MET A 684 23.44 34.46 27.38
N THR A 685 24.38 34.75 28.28
CA THR A 685 25.75 34.22 28.22
C THR A 685 26.08 33.43 29.47
N GLY A 686 26.47 32.16 29.32
CA GLY A 686 26.93 31.31 30.43
C GLY A 686 25.84 30.78 31.36
N TRP A 687 24.56 31.04 31.08
CA TRP A 687 23.44 30.41 31.77
C TRP A 687 23.44 28.89 31.50
N LYS A 688 23.13 28.09 32.51
CA LYS A 688 23.00 26.62 32.39
C LYS A 688 21.70 26.12 33.01
N ASN A 689 21.24 24.98 32.53
CA ASN A 689 20.06 24.26 33.02
C ASN A 689 18.76 25.09 32.95
N VAL A 690 18.66 26.01 31.99
CA VAL A 690 17.46 26.80 31.72
C VAL A 690 16.62 26.07 30.67
N VAL A 691 15.33 25.86 30.94
CA VAL A 691 14.43 25.19 29.98
C VAL A 691 13.73 26.18 29.04
N ALA A 692 13.49 27.40 29.53
CA ALA A 692 12.98 28.52 28.75
C ALA A 692 13.34 29.86 29.39
N TYR A 693 13.26 30.93 28.62
CA TYR A 693 13.23 32.31 29.10
C TYR A 693 11.84 32.89 28.86
N GLU A 694 11.23 33.45 29.91
CA GLU A 694 9.99 34.22 29.82
C GLU A 694 10.30 35.71 29.93
N VAL A 695 9.76 36.51 29.02
CA VAL A 695 9.91 37.96 28.96
C VAL A 695 8.59 38.62 29.29
N TYR A 696 8.64 39.53 30.26
CA TYR A 696 7.49 40.29 30.72
C TYR A 696 7.68 41.78 30.46
N GLU A 697 6.60 42.45 30.09
CA GLU A 697 6.49 43.90 30.12
C GLU A 697 5.44 44.28 31.16
N GLY A 698 5.87 44.89 32.26
CA GLY A 698 5.06 44.94 33.48
C GLY A 698 4.76 43.52 34.00
N ASP A 699 3.47 43.18 34.11
CA ASP A 699 2.98 41.86 34.52
C ASP A 699 2.54 40.99 33.32
N GLN A 700 2.57 41.53 32.10
CA GLN A 700 2.16 40.82 30.90
C GLN A 700 3.33 40.00 30.35
N LEU A 701 3.12 38.69 30.19
CA LEU A 701 4.03 37.83 29.44
C LEU A 701 3.94 38.22 27.95
N ILE A 702 5.06 38.63 27.35
CA ILE A 702 5.09 39.10 25.95
C ILE A 702 5.91 38.21 25.03
N PHE A 703 6.80 37.38 25.58
CA PHE A 703 7.64 36.50 24.77
C PHE A 703 8.14 35.30 25.58
N VAL A 704 8.25 34.13 24.95
CA VAL A 704 8.88 32.93 25.51
C VAL A 704 9.81 32.30 24.47
N THR A 705 10.96 31.81 24.91
CA THR A 705 11.92 31.13 24.05
C THR A 705 12.71 30.04 24.78
N ASN A 706 13.12 28.99 24.07
CA ASN A 706 14.10 28.03 24.55
C ASN A 706 15.55 28.35 24.11
N TRP A 707 15.79 29.51 23.49
CA TRP A 707 17.09 29.94 22.99
C TRP A 707 17.75 31.01 23.88
N SER A 708 19.08 31.02 23.86
CA SER A 708 19.88 32.00 24.59
C SER A 708 20.01 33.35 23.88
N SER A 709 19.68 33.45 22.60
CA SER A 709 19.66 34.72 21.85
C SER A 709 18.38 34.81 21.03
N PHE A 710 17.69 35.93 21.12
CA PHE A 710 16.37 36.11 20.51
C PHE A 710 16.02 37.59 20.32
N ASN A 711 15.00 37.83 19.49
CA ASN A 711 14.52 39.17 19.20
C ASN A 711 13.05 39.33 19.65
N LEU A 712 12.78 40.45 20.33
CA LEU A 712 11.44 40.91 20.67
C LEU A 712 10.79 41.65 19.49
N ASP A 713 9.46 41.74 19.48
CA ASP A 713 8.71 42.53 18.48
C ASP A 713 8.84 44.04 18.71
N SER A 714 9.27 44.45 19.90
CA SER A 714 9.50 45.85 20.27
C SER A 714 10.74 45.97 21.15
N PRO A 715 11.46 47.11 21.11
CA PRO A 715 12.66 47.30 21.91
C PRO A 715 12.41 47.06 23.40
N ALA A 716 13.33 46.38 24.07
CA ALA A 716 13.28 46.19 25.51
C ALA A 716 13.36 47.54 26.22
N THR A 717 12.48 47.76 27.19
CA THR A 717 12.37 48.98 27.98
C THR A 717 13.08 48.81 29.33
N ASN A 718 12.95 49.80 30.21
CA ASN A 718 13.41 49.70 31.60
C ASN A 718 12.48 48.84 32.47
N THR A 719 11.25 48.57 32.02
CA THR A 719 10.26 47.74 32.70
C THR A 719 10.23 46.30 32.19
N THR A 720 10.93 46.01 31.09
CA THR A 720 11.12 44.64 30.59
C THR A 720 11.89 43.79 31.59
N LYS A 721 11.28 42.70 32.05
CA LYS A 721 11.88 41.68 32.94
C LYS A 721 12.04 40.38 32.18
N VAL A 722 13.17 39.69 32.41
CA VAL A 722 13.36 38.33 31.88
C VAL A 722 13.58 37.37 33.05
N PHE A 723 12.93 36.21 32.98
CA PHE A 723 13.09 35.12 33.93
C PHE A 723 13.65 33.90 33.22
N ALA A 724 14.73 33.34 33.76
CA ALA A 724 15.20 32.01 33.41
C ALA A 724 14.35 30.98 34.17
N ILE A 725 13.74 30.06 33.42
CA ILE A 725 12.80 29.07 33.94
C ILE A 725 13.53 27.74 34.17
N ALA A 726 13.35 27.16 35.36
CA ALA A 726 13.80 25.81 35.70
C ALA A 726 12.78 24.74 35.27
N TYR A 727 13.16 23.46 35.30
CA TYR A 727 12.30 22.34 34.88
C TYR A 727 10.97 22.25 35.67
N ASP A 728 10.93 22.75 36.90
CA ASP A 728 9.75 22.77 37.79
C ASP A 728 8.96 24.09 37.71
N GLY A 729 9.41 25.03 36.87
CA GLY A 729 8.80 26.36 36.72
C GLY A 729 9.33 27.42 37.68
N SER A 730 10.27 27.08 38.56
CA SER A 730 10.95 28.06 39.40
C SER A 730 11.62 29.13 38.52
N LYS A 731 11.45 30.40 38.91
CA LYS A 731 11.92 31.57 38.14
C LYS A 731 13.16 32.17 38.78
N THR A 732 14.22 32.33 38.00
CA THR A 732 15.40 33.11 38.37
C THR A 732 15.40 34.41 37.56
N THR A 733 15.35 35.55 38.24
CA THR A 733 15.41 36.86 37.58
C THR A 733 16.74 37.03 36.86
N VAL A 734 16.69 37.41 35.58
CA VAL A 734 17.86 37.77 34.77
C VAL A 734 18.23 39.23 35.06
N ILE A 735 19.53 39.48 35.26
CA ILE A 735 20.10 40.81 35.47
C ILE A 735 20.86 41.22 34.20
N PHE A 736 20.58 42.42 33.70
CA PHE A 736 21.15 43.00 32.47
C PHE A 736 22.31 43.96 32.73
#